data_AF-A0A975BI50-F1
#
_entry.id   AF-A0A975BI50-F1
#
_cell.length_a   1.000
_cell.length_b   1.000
_cell.length_c   1.000
_cell.angle_alpha   90.00
_cell.angle_beta   90.00
_cell.angle_gamma   90.00
#
_symmetry.space_group_name_H-M   'P 1'
#
loop_
_entity.id
_entity.type
_entity.pdbx_description
1 polymer ?
#
loop_
_entity_poly.entity_id
_entity_poly.type
_entity_poly.pdbx_seq_one_letter_code
_entity_poly.pdbx_strand_id
1 'polypeptide(L)'
;MKKIFVILIFTLWSTTAVFSYPITFKDTEGAPFRVEKRPERVVSLVPGITEIIFKIGAGDAVRAVTYHDTYPPEISKKKIVGGFFSPSLEKIEKIQPDIIFISDIHKKVKQNFKDKCQVITLRAKSVSDNYQNILLLGKIFERPEEAAQIVREIKTYLETIALKIKKIPESERKRVIRLMGRDQVMTPGDDSFQNEYIRLAGGIPPKLNKNGQIVTITKEEWINFNPQVIYGCGGDRETAKVFFSQPGWKDVDAVKNGKIFYFPCELTCRASTRAGYFVSCLASLIYEEEFENKENQVIEDHVAKSVPLRPNLDYIKNIQIVHNYLFDFIHKTLVIELNAPMSVVSTLEGYRQGIKFVGNSYSPPQVWGIYHKIGLEASRERLYNVLQKTEKNTSFLFTGADMDNLSVKKQNFKDMEVYALVTAGVKSNAVRMSKDTGNFYEPGTINMILLSNMKLTKRAMTRAIISATEAKTAALNDMDIRSTYTSLVNQATGTGTDNIIVVEGTGTPIENAGGHSKMGELIGKAVYEAVQEAVYKQNGLIKKRDIFKRLKDRKISLSGLITECKCDADKSEMAAALEAILLDQRYASFLEAAFAISDHYEQGLIEDLSFFKAWCDLVREEIAGPQPEKTQNPVSLESLPDVLKMAFDSILNGMYANPN
;
A
#
# COMPACT_ATOMS: atom_id res chain seq x y z
N MET A 1 -70.53 22.14 -23.58
CA MET A 1 -69.49 21.72 -24.56
C MET A 1 -68.20 21.45 -23.80
N LYS A 2 -67.84 20.17 -23.64
CA LYS A 2 -66.63 19.72 -22.90
C LYS A 2 -65.41 19.78 -23.84
N LYS A 3 -64.33 20.42 -23.40
CA LYS A 3 -62.99 20.30 -24.04
C LYS A 3 -62.22 19.20 -23.31
N ILE A 4 -61.82 18.16 -24.05
CA ILE A 4 -60.95 17.08 -23.59
C ILE A 4 -59.52 17.46 -23.95
N PHE A 5 -58.64 17.48 -22.94
CA PHE A 5 -57.19 17.67 -23.12
C PHE A 5 -56.54 16.28 -23.12
N VAL A 6 -55.91 15.90 -24.23
CA VAL A 6 -55.15 14.65 -24.36
C VAL A 6 -53.69 14.97 -24.04
N ILE A 7 -53.16 14.37 -22.97
CA ILE A 7 -51.74 14.42 -22.61
C ILE A 7 -51.06 13.21 -23.26
N LEU A 8 -50.16 13.46 -24.21
CA LEU A 8 -49.24 12.46 -24.76
C LEU A 8 -48.10 12.22 -23.78
N ILE A 9 -48.00 10.99 -23.26
CA ILE A 9 -46.86 10.52 -22.48
C ILE A 9 -45.79 10.03 -23.46
N PHE A 10 -44.69 10.77 -23.59
CA PHE A 10 -43.48 10.31 -24.26
C PHE A 10 -42.65 9.46 -23.28
N THR A 11 -42.70 8.14 -23.43
CA THR A 11 -41.75 7.24 -22.78
C THR A 11 -40.41 7.31 -23.50
N LEU A 12 -39.41 8.00 -22.92
CA LEU A 12 -38.02 7.87 -23.35
C LEU A 12 -37.52 6.46 -23.02
N TRP A 13 -37.35 5.62 -24.04
CA TRP A 13 -36.51 4.44 -23.95
C TRP A 13 -35.04 4.88 -23.87
N SER A 14 -34.44 4.78 -22.69
CA SER A 14 -32.98 4.84 -22.56
C SER A 14 -32.40 3.58 -23.19
N THR A 15 -31.86 3.70 -24.41
CA THR A 15 -31.06 2.63 -25.02
C THR A 15 -29.75 2.52 -24.24
N THR A 16 -29.69 1.63 -23.25
CA THR A 16 -28.39 1.15 -22.76
C THR A 16 -27.73 0.41 -23.92
N ALA A 17 -26.53 0.84 -24.32
CA ALA A 17 -25.74 0.11 -25.30
C ALA A 17 -25.36 -1.24 -24.67
N VAL A 18 -26.14 -2.28 -24.97
CA VAL A 18 -25.81 -3.66 -24.64
C VAL A 18 -24.63 -4.04 -25.53
N PHE A 19 -23.42 -4.10 -24.95
CA PHE A 19 -22.28 -4.67 -25.66
C PHE A 19 -22.56 -6.17 -25.86
N SER A 20 -22.55 -6.59 -27.12
CA SER A 20 -22.69 -7.99 -27.48
C SER A 20 -21.31 -8.63 -27.50
N TYR A 21 -21.07 -9.56 -26.58
CA TYR A 21 -20.11 -10.63 -26.85
C TYR A 21 -20.45 -11.30 -28.20
N PRO A 22 -19.48 -11.90 -28.91
CA PRO A 22 -18.09 -12.14 -28.51
C PRO A 22 -17.15 -10.93 -28.67
N ILE A 23 -16.13 -10.84 -27.81
CA ILE A 23 -15.03 -9.90 -27.95
C ILE A 23 -13.84 -10.61 -28.58
N THR A 24 -13.35 -10.09 -29.71
CA THR A 24 -12.15 -10.62 -30.39
C THR A 24 -11.01 -9.63 -30.30
N PHE A 25 -9.82 -10.10 -29.95
CA PHE A 25 -8.60 -9.29 -29.87
C PHE A 25 -7.36 -10.16 -30.09
N LYS A 26 -6.20 -9.53 -30.24
CA LYS A 26 -4.90 -10.20 -30.18
C LYS A 26 -4.24 -9.89 -28.86
N ASP A 27 -3.63 -10.89 -28.23
CA ASP A 27 -2.79 -10.66 -27.07
C ASP A 27 -1.44 -10.03 -27.49
N THR A 28 -0.55 -9.80 -26.52
CA THR A 28 0.76 -9.19 -26.81
C THR A 28 1.77 -10.11 -27.49
N GLU A 29 1.43 -11.39 -27.67
CA GLU A 29 2.16 -12.34 -28.51
C GLU A 29 1.58 -12.44 -29.92
N GLY A 30 0.48 -11.71 -30.21
CA GLY A 30 -0.20 -11.72 -31.50
C GLY A 30 -1.21 -12.87 -31.67
N ALA A 31 -1.43 -13.68 -30.63
CA ALA A 31 -2.37 -14.79 -30.68
C ALA A 31 -3.82 -14.28 -30.65
N PRO A 32 -4.71 -14.78 -31.53
CA PRO A 32 -6.11 -14.36 -31.56
C PRO A 32 -6.88 -14.99 -30.40
N PHE A 33 -7.62 -14.18 -29.66
CA PHE A 33 -8.53 -14.60 -28.60
C PHE A 33 -9.95 -14.15 -28.91
N ARG A 34 -10.91 -15.00 -28.55
CA ARG A 34 -12.34 -14.72 -28.66
C ARG A 34 -13.01 -15.04 -27.32
N VAL A 35 -13.44 -14.03 -26.60
CA VAL A 35 -14.14 -14.16 -25.32
C VAL A 35 -15.65 -14.14 -25.59
N GLU A 36 -16.36 -15.22 -25.26
CA GLU A 36 -17.81 -15.37 -25.57
C GLU A 36 -18.74 -14.76 -24.53
N LYS A 37 -18.26 -14.50 -23.30
CA LYS A 37 -19.02 -13.88 -22.21
C LYS A 37 -18.10 -13.29 -21.17
N ARG A 38 -18.65 -12.51 -20.23
CA ARG A 38 -17.90 -11.95 -19.10
C ARG A 38 -17.22 -13.06 -18.31
N PRO A 39 -15.89 -13.01 -18.13
CA PRO A 39 -15.18 -14.02 -17.34
C PRO A 39 -15.63 -14.00 -15.88
N GLU A 40 -15.78 -15.18 -15.26
CA GLU A 40 -16.28 -15.35 -13.89
C GLU A 40 -15.28 -16.08 -12.97
N ARG A 41 -14.31 -16.79 -13.55
CA ARG A 41 -13.32 -17.61 -12.85
C ARG A 41 -11.90 -17.28 -13.33
N VAL A 42 -11.46 -16.07 -13.02
CA VAL A 42 -10.15 -15.57 -13.44
C VAL A 42 -9.06 -15.97 -12.45
N VAL A 43 -7.96 -16.50 -12.97
CA VAL A 43 -6.67 -16.59 -12.27
C VAL A 43 -5.74 -15.54 -12.88
N SER A 44 -5.30 -14.59 -12.07
CA SER A 44 -4.32 -13.58 -12.51
C SER A 44 -2.97 -13.88 -11.90
N LEU A 45 -1.99 -14.19 -12.75
CA LEU A 45 -0.61 -14.39 -12.31
C LEU A 45 0.24 -13.13 -12.49
N VAL A 46 -0.34 -12.01 -12.96
CA VAL A 46 0.40 -10.78 -13.28
C VAL A 46 -0.12 -9.62 -12.44
N PRO A 47 0.65 -9.11 -11.46
CA PRO A 47 0.14 -8.12 -10.53
C PRO A 47 -0.32 -6.79 -11.12
N GLY A 48 0.25 -6.38 -12.26
CA GLY A 48 -0.23 -5.21 -13.00
C GLY A 48 -1.63 -5.41 -13.60
N ILE A 49 -1.93 -6.61 -14.08
CA ILE A 49 -3.24 -6.99 -14.65
C ILE A 49 -4.27 -7.16 -13.54
N THR A 50 -3.90 -7.81 -12.43
CA THR A 50 -4.76 -7.93 -11.25
C THR A 50 -5.22 -6.55 -10.77
N GLU A 51 -4.29 -5.60 -10.62
CA GLU A 51 -4.62 -4.24 -10.19
C GLU A 51 -5.62 -3.57 -11.13
N ILE A 52 -5.45 -3.69 -12.46
CA ILE A 52 -6.39 -3.13 -13.44
C ILE A 52 -7.79 -3.74 -13.27
N ILE A 53 -7.90 -5.07 -13.20
CA ILE A 53 -9.19 -5.78 -13.10
C ILE A 53 -9.99 -5.32 -11.87
N PHE A 54 -9.31 -5.14 -10.73
CA PHE A 54 -9.99 -4.64 -9.54
C PHE A 54 -10.38 -3.16 -9.68
N LYS A 55 -9.51 -2.32 -10.23
CA LYS A 55 -9.76 -0.87 -10.33
C LYS A 55 -10.86 -0.52 -11.32
N ILE A 56 -11.07 -1.33 -12.37
CA ILE A 56 -12.24 -1.19 -13.25
C ILE A 56 -13.54 -1.74 -12.64
N GLY A 57 -13.51 -2.27 -11.40
CA GLY A 57 -14.68 -2.80 -10.71
C GLY A 57 -15.04 -4.24 -11.06
N ALA A 58 -14.10 -5.02 -11.60
CA ALA A 58 -14.30 -6.42 -12.00
C ALA A 58 -13.54 -7.43 -11.10
N GLY A 59 -13.17 -7.02 -9.88
CA GLY A 59 -12.45 -7.87 -8.92
C GLY A 59 -13.25 -9.07 -8.41
N ASP A 60 -14.57 -9.10 -8.63
CA ASP A 60 -15.47 -10.24 -8.34
C ASP A 60 -15.12 -11.48 -9.18
N ALA A 61 -14.69 -11.28 -10.43
CA ALA A 61 -14.30 -12.36 -11.34
C ALA A 61 -13.00 -13.06 -10.93
N VAL A 62 -12.11 -12.36 -10.20
CA VAL A 62 -10.80 -12.91 -9.79
C VAL A 62 -10.97 -13.88 -8.63
N ARG A 63 -10.61 -15.14 -8.83
CA ARG A 63 -10.70 -16.21 -7.82
C ARG A 63 -9.38 -16.49 -7.13
N ALA A 64 -8.28 -16.28 -7.84
CA ALA A 64 -6.94 -16.55 -7.34
C ALA A 64 -5.90 -15.60 -7.95
N VAL A 65 -4.88 -15.35 -7.15
CA VAL A 65 -3.79 -14.40 -7.41
C VAL A 65 -2.45 -14.96 -6.92
N THR A 66 -1.36 -14.28 -7.24
CA THR A 66 -0.05 -14.58 -6.63
C THR A 66 0.07 -13.90 -5.27
N TYR A 67 1.00 -14.33 -4.41
CA TYR A 67 1.27 -13.61 -3.16
C TYR A 67 1.94 -12.22 -3.38
N HIS A 68 2.36 -11.90 -4.62
CA HIS A 68 2.90 -10.59 -5.00
C HIS A 68 1.79 -9.56 -5.29
N ASP A 69 0.55 -10.02 -5.40
CA ASP A 69 -0.63 -9.17 -5.51
C ASP A 69 -0.95 -8.57 -4.14
N THR A 70 -0.63 -7.29 -3.96
CA THR A 70 -0.76 -6.58 -2.66
C THR A 70 -1.62 -5.33 -2.70
N TYR A 71 -2.16 -4.97 -3.87
CA TYR A 71 -3.02 -3.80 -4.06
C TYR A 71 -4.00 -4.05 -5.22
N PRO A 72 -5.31 -3.71 -5.08
CA PRO A 72 -5.91 -2.98 -3.94
C PRO A 72 -6.25 -3.88 -2.73
N PRO A 73 -6.71 -3.32 -1.58
CA PRO A 73 -6.96 -4.05 -0.33
C PRO A 73 -7.77 -5.35 -0.45
N GLU A 74 -8.71 -5.39 -1.38
CA GLU A 74 -9.63 -6.50 -1.62
C GLU A 74 -8.90 -7.78 -2.03
N ILE A 75 -7.69 -7.66 -2.58
CA ILE A 75 -6.82 -8.80 -2.92
C ILE A 75 -6.48 -9.65 -1.70
N SER A 76 -6.41 -9.04 -0.51
CA SER A 76 -6.12 -9.76 0.74
C SER A 76 -7.10 -10.91 1.04
N LYS A 77 -8.29 -10.91 0.40
CA LYS A 77 -9.34 -11.93 0.56
C LYS A 77 -9.30 -13.02 -0.52
N LYS A 78 -8.38 -12.96 -1.48
CA LYS A 78 -8.29 -13.91 -2.61
C LYS A 78 -7.39 -15.10 -2.27
N LYS A 79 -7.64 -16.23 -2.95
CA LYS A 79 -6.79 -17.43 -2.81
C LYS A 79 -5.42 -17.20 -3.43
N ILE A 80 -4.38 -17.66 -2.77
CA ILE A 80 -3.01 -17.63 -3.27
C ILE A 80 -2.69 -18.93 -3.99
N VAL A 81 -2.27 -18.83 -5.25
CA VAL A 81 -1.87 -19.99 -6.09
C VAL A 81 -0.36 -20.11 -6.27
N GLY A 82 0.41 -19.37 -5.47
CA GLY A 82 1.87 -19.34 -5.51
C GLY A 82 2.40 -17.95 -5.84
N GLY A 83 3.63 -17.92 -6.30
CA GLY A 83 4.40 -16.74 -6.63
C GLY A 83 4.31 -16.39 -8.09
N PHE A 84 4.83 -15.21 -8.41
CA PHE A 84 4.98 -14.78 -9.80
C PHE A 84 5.97 -15.68 -10.53
N PHE A 85 7.10 -16.04 -9.91
CA PHE A 85 8.10 -16.88 -10.57
C PHE A 85 7.75 -18.37 -10.56
N SER A 86 7.00 -18.84 -9.55
CA SER A 86 6.73 -20.27 -9.34
C SER A 86 5.25 -20.56 -9.01
N PRO A 87 4.31 -20.28 -9.92
CA PRO A 87 2.89 -20.57 -9.70
C PRO A 87 2.61 -22.09 -9.63
N SER A 88 1.75 -22.51 -8.71
CA SER A 88 1.36 -23.91 -8.51
C SER A 88 0.27 -24.34 -9.50
N LEU A 89 0.62 -25.25 -10.42
CA LEU A 89 -0.31 -25.80 -11.41
C LEU A 89 -1.52 -26.50 -10.75
N GLU A 90 -1.27 -27.30 -9.70
CA GLU A 90 -2.32 -28.01 -8.97
C GLU A 90 -3.32 -27.05 -8.33
N LYS A 91 -2.83 -25.98 -7.69
CA LYS A 91 -3.70 -24.97 -7.09
C LYS A 91 -4.49 -24.20 -8.13
N ILE A 92 -3.89 -23.90 -9.30
CA ILE A 92 -4.60 -23.27 -10.42
C ILE A 92 -5.71 -24.19 -10.94
N GLU A 93 -5.42 -25.48 -11.14
CA GLU A 93 -6.38 -26.47 -11.64
C GLU A 93 -7.62 -26.56 -10.72
N LYS A 94 -7.41 -26.54 -9.40
CA LYS A 94 -8.48 -26.53 -8.38
C LYS A 94 -9.42 -25.31 -8.48
N ILE A 95 -9.00 -24.21 -9.11
CA ILE A 95 -9.85 -23.04 -9.35
C ILE A 95 -10.80 -23.25 -10.53
N GLN A 96 -10.43 -24.14 -11.47
CA GLN A 96 -11.11 -24.36 -12.74
C GLN A 96 -11.30 -23.04 -13.52
N PRO A 97 -10.20 -22.35 -13.91
CA PRO A 97 -10.31 -21.04 -14.53
C PRO A 97 -10.98 -21.09 -15.91
N ASP A 98 -11.70 -20.03 -16.27
CA ASP A 98 -12.10 -19.77 -17.66
C ASP A 98 -11.03 -18.94 -18.40
N ILE A 99 -10.34 -18.06 -17.68
CA ILE A 99 -9.22 -17.25 -18.16
C ILE A 99 -8.06 -17.26 -17.15
N ILE A 100 -6.83 -17.38 -17.67
CA ILE A 100 -5.59 -17.17 -16.94
C ILE A 100 -4.81 -16.02 -17.59
N PHE A 101 -4.48 -14.99 -16.82
CA PHE A 101 -3.54 -13.95 -17.27
C PHE A 101 -2.12 -14.29 -16.86
N ILE A 102 -1.19 -14.29 -17.83
CA ILE A 102 0.19 -14.71 -17.63
C ILE A 102 1.21 -13.69 -18.15
N SER A 103 2.46 -13.89 -17.71
CA SER A 103 3.69 -13.27 -18.23
C SER A 103 4.51 -14.32 -18.98
N ASP A 104 5.53 -13.88 -19.72
CA ASP A 104 6.40 -14.69 -20.57
C ASP A 104 7.16 -15.79 -19.82
N ILE A 105 7.34 -15.58 -18.52
CA ILE A 105 7.99 -16.54 -17.64
C ILE A 105 7.10 -17.74 -17.31
N HIS A 106 5.77 -17.64 -17.43
CA HIS A 106 4.83 -18.70 -17.06
C HIS A 106 4.61 -19.74 -18.17
N LYS A 107 5.67 -20.12 -18.90
CA LYS A 107 5.57 -21.08 -20.02
C LYS A 107 4.96 -22.42 -19.61
N LYS A 108 5.30 -22.92 -18.41
CA LYS A 108 4.74 -24.16 -17.84
C LYS A 108 3.22 -24.05 -17.65
N VAL A 109 2.73 -22.93 -17.13
CA VAL A 109 1.28 -22.67 -16.99
C VAL A 109 0.62 -22.63 -18.37
N LYS A 110 1.20 -21.90 -19.33
CA LYS A 110 0.67 -21.83 -20.70
C LYS A 110 0.52 -23.21 -21.32
N GLN A 111 1.56 -24.05 -21.24
CA GLN A 111 1.55 -25.39 -21.81
C GLN A 111 0.50 -26.30 -21.15
N ASN A 112 0.32 -26.21 -19.82
CA ASN A 112 -0.61 -27.06 -19.08
C ASN A 112 -2.09 -26.67 -19.28
N PHE A 113 -2.37 -25.39 -19.54
CA PHE A 113 -3.74 -24.86 -19.56
C PHE A 113 -4.24 -24.40 -20.95
N LYS A 114 -3.38 -24.35 -21.99
CA LYS A 114 -3.76 -23.89 -23.34
C LYS A 114 -4.98 -24.61 -23.94
N ASP A 115 -5.16 -25.90 -23.62
CA ASP A 115 -6.25 -26.74 -24.14
C ASP A 115 -7.45 -26.80 -23.17
N LYS A 116 -7.33 -26.18 -21.98
CA LYS A 116 -8.32 -26.24 -20.91
C LYS A 116 -9.11 -24.93 -20.74
N CYS A 117 -8.46 -23.80 -20.96
CA CYS A 117 -9.04 -22.47 -20.79
C CYS A 117 -8.26 -21.42 -21.62
N GLN A 118 -8.73 -20.17 -21.65
CA GLN A 118 -7.98 -19.12 -22.32
C GLN A 118 -6.78 -18.71 -21.48
N VAL A 119 -5.59 -18.72 -22.08
CA VAL A 119 -4.35 -18.29 -21.43
C VAL A 119 -3.78 -17.09 -22.18
N ILE A 120 -3.91 -15.91 -21.60
CA ILE A 120 -3.67 -14.63 -22.29
C ILE A 120 -2.40 -13.97 -21.74
N THR A 121 -1.50 -13.56 -22.65
CA THR A 121 -0.31 -12.76 -22.30
C THR A 121 -0.56 -11.28 -22.58
N LEU A 122 -0.59 -10.45 -21.53
CA LEU A 122 -0.69 -8.98 -21.63
C LEU A 122 0.58 -8.31 -21.06
N ARG A 123 1.45 -7.83 -21.95
CA ARG A 123 2.66 -7.07 -21.61
C ARG A 123 2.41 -5.57 -21.68
N ALA A 124 3.13 -4.82 -20.86
CA ALA A 124 3.25 -3.37 -21.01
C ALA A 124 4.73 -2.99 -20.99
N LYS A 125 5.27 -2.60 -22.15
CA LYS A 125 6.62 -2.06 -22.30
C LYS A 125 6.64 -0.54 -22.35
N SER A 126 5.48 0.07 -22.56
CA SER A 126 5.30 1.52 -22.53
C SER A 126 4.04 1.94 -21.76
N VAL A 127 3.93 3.25 -21.50
CA VAL A 127 2.70 3.87 -21.00
C VAL A 127 1.54 3.70 -21.99
N SER A 128 1.82 3.74 -23.28
CA SER A 128 0.82 3.50 -24.33
C SER A 128 0.27 2.07 -24.26
N ASP A 129 1.14 1.07 -24.11
CA ASP A 129 0.73 -0.33 -23.94
C ASP A 129 -0.13 -0.51 -22.70
N ASN A 130 0.21 0.19 -21.60
CA ASN A 130 -0.59 0.18 -20.38
C ASN A 130 -2.00 0.72 -20.63
N TYR A 131 -2.16 1.81 -21.39
CA TYR A 131 -3.49 2.31 -21.78
C TYR A 131 -4.27 1.28 -22.58
N GLN A 132 -3.62 0.62 -23.55
CA GLN A 132 -4.25 -0.41 -24.36
C GLN A 132 -4.71 -1.60 -23.50
N ASN A 133 -3.88 -2.05 -22.56
CA ASN A 133 -4.25 -3.11 -21.62
C ASN A 133 -5.43 -2.72 -20.73
N ILE A 134 -5.45 -1.49 -20.20
CA ILE A 134 -6.56 -0.98 -19.37
C ILE A 134 -7.87 -0.99 -20.17
N LEU A 135 -7.84 -0.44 -21.39
CA LEU A 135 -9.03 -0.36 -22.25
C LEU A 135 -9.48 -1.75 -22.72
N LEU A 136 -8.55 -2.64 -23.02
CA LEU A 136 -8.86 -4.03 -23.40
C LEU A 136 -9.52 -4.78 -22.25
N LEU A 137 -8.97 -4.69 -21.03
CA LEU A 137 -9.57 -5.29 -19.85
C LEU A 137 -10.94 -4.68 -19.54
N GLY A 138 -11.10 -3.36 -19.72
CA GLY A 138 -12.41 -2.69 -19.67
C GLY A 138 -13.42 -3.32 -20.63
N LYS A 139 -13.02 -3.64 -21.86
CA LYS A 139 -13.89 -4.37 -22.80
C LYS A 139 -14.19 -5.78 -22.32
N ILE A 140 -13.17 -6.57 -21.99
CA ILE A 140 -13.30 -7.98 -21.56
C ILE A 140 -14.28 -8.14 -20.40
N PHE A 141 -14.27 -7.21 -19.46
CA PHE A 141 -15.05 -7.27 -18.22
C PHE A 141 -16.33 -6.41 -18.18
N GLU A 142 -16.73 -5.83 -19.33
CA GLU A 142 -17.90 -4.93 -19.44
C GLU A 142 -17.81 -3.67 -18.56
N ARG A 143 -16.60 -3.08 -18.51
CA ARG A 143 -16.24 -1.87 -17.76
C ARG A 143 -15.49 -0.82 -18.60
N PRO A 144 -15.97 -0.45 -19.81
CA PRO A 144 -15.25 0.46 -20.69
C PRO A 144 -15.19 1.89 -20.15
N GLU A 145 -16.23 2.35 -19.45
CA GLU A 145 -16.29 3.70 -18.90
C GLU A 145 -15.31 3.87 -17.74
N GLU A 146 -15.27 2.90 -16.84
CA GLU A 146 -14.32 2.86 -15.72
C GLU A 146 -12.88 2.74 -16.23
N ALA A 147 -12.62 1.91 -17.23
CA ALA A 147 -11.31 1.82 -17.87
C ALA A 147 -10.88 3.15 -18.53
N ALA A 148 -11.80 3.81 -19.26
CA ALA A 148 -11.52 5.11 -19.87
C ALA A 148 -11.26 6.19 -18.82
N GLN A 149 -11.96 6.15 -17.68
CA GLN A 149 -11.73 7.05 -16.56
C GLN A 149 -10.33 6.89 -15.97
N ILE A 150 -9.87 5.66 -15.75
CA ILE A 150 -8.51 5.39 -15.26
C ILE A 150 -7.46 5.94 -16.24
N VAL A 151 -7.63 5.73 -17.55
CA VAL A 151 -6.70 6.28 -18.55
C VAL A 151 -6.68 7.80 -18.54
N ARG A 152 -7.85 8.46 -18.39
CA ARG A 152 -7.92 9.92 -18.24
C ARG A 152 -7.15 10.40 -17.01
N GLU A 153 -7.32 9.75 -15.87
CA GLU A 153 -6.61 10.09 -14.63
C GLU A 153 -5.10 9.98 -14.78
N ILE A 154 -4.60 8.90 -15.40
CA ILE A 154 -3.16 8.75 -15.67
C ILE A 154 -2.66 9.90 -16.56
N LYS A 155 -3.39 10.21 -17.64
CA LYS A 155 -3.02 11.30 -18.56
C LYS A 155 -2.97 12.65 -17.86
N THR A 156 -3.96 12.98 -17.03
CA THR A 156 -3.99 14.23 -16.28
C THR A 156 -2.75 14.39 -15.40
N TYR A 157 -2.34 13.35 -14.67
CA TYR A 157 -1.10 13.41 -13.89
C TYR A 157 0.12 13.70 -14.77
N LEU A 158 0.25 12.99 -15.90
CA LEU A 158 1.39 13.16 -16.80
C LEU A 158 1.41 14.55 -17.46
N GLU A 159 0.24 15.09 -17.82
CA GLU A 159 0.09 16.43 -18.40
C GLU A 159 0.51 17.52 -17.40
N THR A 160 0.04 17.44 -16.14
CA THR A 160 0.47 18.37 -15.08
C THR A 160 1.99 18.33 -14.89
N ILE A 161 2.58 17.13 -14.85
CA ILE A 161 4.01 16.97 -14.66
C ILE A 161 4.80 17.48 -15.88
N ALA A 162 4.33 17.22 -17.10
CA ALA A 162 4.94 17.75 -18.31
C ALA A 162 4.97 19.29 -18.33
N LEU A 163 3.89 19.94 -17.88
CA LEU A 163 3.82 21.40 -17.77
C LEU A 163 4.81 21.95 -16.73
N LYS A 164 4.99 21.27 -15.59
CA LYS A 164 6.00 21.63 -14.59
C LYS A 164 7.42 21.45 -15.12
N ILE A 165 7.72 20.30 -15.73
CA ILE A 165 9.06 20.01 -16.29
C ILE A 165 9.43 20.99 -17.40
N LYS A 166 8.47 21.48 -18.19
CA LYS A 166 8.72 22.49 -19.24
C LYS A 166 9.32 23.79 -18.69
N LYS A 167 9.06 24.13 -17.41
CA LYS A 167 9.64 25.30 -16.73
C LYS A 167 11.09 25.05 -16.25
N ILE A 168 11.56 23.81 -16.24
CA ILE A 168 12.88 23.42 -15.77
C ILE A 168 13.85 23.36 -16.96
N PRO A 169 14.97 24.11 -16.95
CA PRO A 169 15.97 24.07 -18.00
C PRO A 169 16.51 22.66 -18.27
N GLU A 170 16.77 22.34 -19.54
CA GLU A 170 17.30 21.02 -19.90
C GLU A 170 18.66 20.73 -19.24
N SER A 171 19.48 21.78 -19.04
CA SER A 171 20.78 21.71 -18.34
C SER A 171 20.66 21.33 -16.87
N GLU A 172 19.49 21.51 -16.26
CA GLU A 172 19.25 21.21 -14.85
C GLU A 172 18.62 19.83 -14.63
N ARG A 173 18.27 19.13 -15.72
CA ARG A 173 17.67 17.80 -15.64
C ARG A 173 18.64 16.80 -15.02
N LYS A 174 18.13 15.98 -14.10
CA LYS A 174 18.96 15.08 -13.30
C LYS A 174 19.12 13.73 -13.99
N ARG A 175 20.31 13.15 -13.87
CA ARG A 175 20.56 11.75 -14.23
C ARG A 175 19.96 10.84 -13.18
N VAL A 176 19.02 9.99 -13.58
CA VAL A 176 18.25 9.13 -12.68
C VAL A 176 18.41 7.68 -13.08
N ILE A 177 18.60 6.79 -12.12
CA ILE A 177 18.65 5.35 -12.38
C ILE A 177 17.69 4.61 -11.46
N ARG A 178 17.03 3.59 -12.02
CA ARG A 178 16.32 2.60 -11.22
C ARG A 178 17.29 1.48 -10.83
N LEU A 179 17.46 1.26 -9.53
CA LEU A 179 18.15 0.10 -9.00
C LEU A 179 17.23 -1.13 -9.03
N MET A 180 17.76 -2.27 -9.48
CA MET A 180 17.14 -3.59 -9.42
C MET A 180 18.16 -4.59 -8.88
N GLY A 181 18.67 -4.30 -7.69
CA GLY A 181 19.85 -4.95 -7.15
C GLY A 181 19.54 -6.35 -6.60
N ARG A 182 20.43 -7.30 -6.87
CA ARG A 182 20.46 -8.60 -6.18
C ARG A 182 21.89 -8.89 -5.71
N ASP A 183 22.56 -9.82 -6.37
CA ASP A 183 23.97 -10.20 -6.26
C ASP A 183 24.90 -9.29 -7.09
N GLN A 184 24.33 -8.42 -7.93
CA GLN A 184 25.01 -7.40 -8.72
C GLN A 184 24.12 -6.16 -8.87
N VAL A 185 24.71 -5.04 -9.30
CA VAL A 185 23.93 -3.83 -9.64
C VAL A 185 23.30 -4.04 -11.02
N MET A 186 21.98 -3.92 -11.08
CA MET A 186 21.20 -4.04 -12.30
C MET A 186 20.20 -2.89 -12.44
N THR A 187 19.76 -2.64 -13.66
CA THR A 187 18.80 -1.59 -14.01
C THR A 187 17.88 -2.05 -15.15
N PRO A 188 16.73 -1.41 -15.40
CA PRO A 188 15.92 -1.70 -16.59
C PRO A 188 16.68 -1.36 -17.89
N GLY A 189 16.44 -2.14 -18.95
CA GLY A 189 16.99 -1.87 -20.27
C GLY A 189 16.41 -0.60 -20.93
N ASP A 190 17.04 -0.17 -22.02
CA ASP A 190 16.72 1.08 -22.71
C ASP A 190 15.26 1.12 -23.25
N ASP A 191 14.67 -0.05 -23.55
CA ASP A 191 13.31 -0.27 -24.05
C ASP A 191 12.23 -0.46 -22.96
N SER A 192 12.57 -0.19 -21.70
CA SER A 192 11.69 -0.44 -20.56
C SER A 192 10.73 0.72 -20.24
N PHE A 193 9.52 0.39 -19.77
CA PHE A 193 8.54 1.38 -19.30
C PHE A 193 9.08 2.19 -18.10
N GLN A 194 10.04 1.63 -17.34
CA GLN A 194 10.61 2.29 -16.17
C GLN A 194 11.59 3.40 -16.57
N ASN A 195 12.33 3.21 -17.66
CA ASN A 195 13.12 4.29 -18.25
C ASN A 195 12.22 5.31 -18.96
N GLU A 196 11.06 4.91 -19.48
CA GLU A 196 10.02 5.85 -19.92
C GLU A 196 9.46 6.68 -18.75
N TYR A 197 9.17 6.08 -17.60
CA TYR A 197 8.74 6.81 -16.39
C TYR A 197 9.80 7.82 -15.92
N ILE A 198 11.08 7.47 -15.96
CA ILE A 198 12.16 8.42 -15.65
C ILE A 198 12.09 9.64 -16.58
N ARG A 199 11.95 9.41 -17.89
CA ARG A 199 11.84 10.48 -18.88
C ARG A 199 10.60 11.35 -18.65
N LEU A 200 9.44 10.73 -18.40
CA LEU A 200 8.19 11.43 -18.11
C LEU A 200 8.25 12.23 -16.80
N ALA A 201 9.09 11.82 -15.85
CA ALA A 201 9.37 12.56 -14.62
C ALA A 201 10.43 13.66 -14.81
N GLY A 202 10.94 13.87 -16.03
CA GLY A 202 11.95 14.89 -16.36
C GLY A 202 13.40 14.43 -16.19
N GLY A 203 13.61 13.21 -15.70
CA GLY A 203 14.93 12.63 -15.50
C GLY A 203 15.57 12.11 -16.79
N ILE A 204 16.90 11.95 -16.75
CA ILE A 204 17.71 11.37 -17.81
C ILE A 204 18.08 9.95 -17.38
N PRO A 205 17.50 8.87 -17.95
CA PRO A 205 17.91 7.50 -17.64
C PRO A 205 19.24 7.14 -18.33
N PRO A 206 19.93 6.07 -17.89
CA PRO A 206 21.11 5.59 -18.59
C PRO A 206 20.77 5.14 -20.02
N LYS A 207 21.76 5.24 -20.92
CA LYS A 207 21.70 4.68 -22.28
C LYS A 207 22.80 3.63 -22.38
N LEU A 208 22.44 2.37 -22.11
CA LEU A 208 23.42 1.28 -22.00
C LEU A 208 23.58 0.50 -23.31
N ASN A 209 22.74 0.77 -24.32
CA ASN A 209 22.59 -0.05 -25.52
C ASN A 209 22.24 -1.51 -25.18
N LYS A 210 21.50 -1.71 -24.09
CA LYS A 210 21.04 -3.02 -23.59
C LYS A 210 19.52 -2.96 -23.45
N ASN A 211 18.82 -3.89 -24.11
CA ASN A 211 17.37 -4.03 -24.02
C ASN A 211 17.00 -5.17 -23.06
N GLY A 212 15.80 -5.12 -22.51
CA GLY A 212 15.24 -6.15 -21.64
C GLY A 212 14.72 -5.61 -20.32
N GLN A 213 14.04 -6.49 -19.58
CA GLN A 213 13.41 -6.13 -18.30
C GLN A 213 14.43 -5.80 -17.21
N ILE A 214 15.61 -6.43 -17.24
CA ILE A 214 16.70 -6.25 -16.29
C ILE A 214 18.02 -6.44 -17.04
N VAL A 215 18.96 -5.52 -16.88
CA VAL A 215 20.30 -5.55 -17.47
C VAL A 215 21.35 -5.24 -16.40
N THR A 216 22.50 -5.92 -16.44
CA THR A 216 23.63 -5.65 -15.54
C THR A 216 24.33 -4.36 -15.96
N ILE A 217 24.67 -3.52 -14.97
CA ILE A 217 25.50 -2.34 -15.17
C ILE A 217 26.94 -2.63 -14.72
N THR A 218 27.91 -2.30 -15.55
CA THR A 218 29.32 -2.39 -15.15
C THR A 218 29.70 -1.23 -14.25
N LYS A 219 30.79 -1.38 -13.50
CA LYS A 219 31.33 -0.30 -12.66
C LYS A 219 31.72 0.93 -13.49
N GLU A 220 32.26 0.72 -14.68
CA GLU A 220 32.60 1.79 -15.61
C GLU A 220 31.34 2.51 -16.12
N GLU A 221 30.32 1.77 -16.55
CA GLU A 221 29.02 2.34 -16.95
C GLU A 221 28.38 3.16 -15.81
N TRP A 222 28.46 2.66 -14.58
CA TRP A 222 27.95 3.35 -13.37
C TRP A 222 28.67 4.67 -13.11
N ILE A 223 30.01 4.67 -13.16
CA ILE A 223 30.83 5.87 -12.94
C ILE A 223 30.62 6.87 -14.08
N ASN A 224 30.63 6.41 -15.32
CA ASN A 224 30.45 7.27 -16.49
C ASN A 224 29.05 7.91 -16.52
N PHE A 225 28.02 7.16 -16.13
CA PHE A 225 26.68 7.70 -16.00
C PHE A 225 26.56 8.68 -14.82
N ASN A 226 27.30 8.45 -13.73
CA ASN A 226 27.29 9.25 -12.50
C ASN A 226 25.86 9.66 -12.07
N PRO A 227 25.00 8.72 -11.63
CA PRO A 227 23.62 9.03 -11.27
C PRO A 227 23.55 10.11 -10.19
N GLN A 228 22.62 11.04 -10.33
CA GLN A 228 22.33 12.10 -9.34
C GLN A 228 21.14 11.75 -8.45
N VAL A 229 20.25 10.87 -8.95
CA VAL A 229 19.14 10.30 -8.18
C VAL A 229 19.08 8.81 -8.44
N ILE A 230 18.93 8.01 -7.37
CA ILE A 230 18.68 6.57 -7.45
C ILE A 230 17.31 6.31 -6.86
N TYR A 231 16.49 5.49 -7.52
CA TYR A 231 15.30 4.92 -6.87
C TYR A 231 15.26 3.40 -6.97
N GLY A 232 14.71 2.75 -5.94
CA GLY A 232 14.53 1.30 -5.87
C GLY A 232 13.24 0.91 -5.16
N CYS A 233 13.05 -0.38 -4.91
CA CYS A 233 11.92 -0.92 -4.18
C CYS A 233 12.26 -2.22 -3.44
N GLY A 234 11.49 -2.56 -2.41
CA GLY A 234 11.66 -3.83 -1.69
C GLY A 234 13.10 -4.07 -1.23
N GLY A 235 13.64 -5.26 -1.56
CA GLY A 235 14.99 -5.70 -1.19
C GLY A 235 16.15 -4.90 -1.79
N ASP A 236 15.88 -3.97 -2.71
CA ASP A 236 16.92 -3.10 -3.28
C ASP A 236 17.64 -2.28 -2.20
N ARG A 237 16.99 -2.04 -1.04
CA ARG A 237 17.56 -1.27 0.07
C ARG A 237 18.73 -1.98 0.73
N GLU A 238 18.59 -3.27 0.94
CA GLU A 238 19.63 -4.12 1.51
C GLU A 238 20.80 -4.23 0.52
N THR A 239 20.49 -4.44 -0.76
CA THR A 239 21.50 -4.46 -1.82
C THR A 239 22.25 -3.14 -1.93
N ALA A 240 21.56 -2.00 -1.87
CA ALA A 240 22.17 -0.68 -1.87
C ALA A 240 23.17 -0.50 -0.72
N LYS A 241 22.85 -0.97 0.50
CA LYS A 241 23.79 -0.91 1.64
C LYS A 241 25.09 -1.67 1.35
N VAL A 242 24.99 -2.84 0.71
CA VAL A 242 26.14 -3.68 0.39
C VAL A 242 27.01 -3.02 -0.69
N PHE A 243 26.41 -2.64 -1.83
CA PHE A 243 27.19 -2.12 -2.96
C PHE A 243 27.67 -0.69 -2.75
N PHE A 244 26.84 0.19 -2.18
CA PHE A 244 27.18 1.62 -2.03
C PHE A 244 28.14 1.90 -0.87
N SER A 245 28.67 0.86 -0.21
CA SER A 245 29.83 0.96 0.68
C SER A 245 31.17 0.75 -0.06
N GLN A 246 31.13 0.17 -1.26
CA GLN A 246 32.32 -0.25 -2.00
C GLN A 246 32.88 0.87 -2.90
N PRO A 247 34.20 0.96 -3.11
CA PRO A 247 34.81 1.92 -4.04
C PRO A 247 34.23 1.82 -5.45
N GLY A 248 34.08 2.96 -6.13
CA GLY A 248 33.48 3.17 -7.46
C GLY A 248 31.95 3.13 -7.49
N TRP A 249 31.32 2.29 -6.67
CA TRP A 249 29.85 2.34 -6.51
C TRP A 249 29.42 3.53 -5.65
N LYS A 250 30.17 3.79 -4.56
CA LYS A 250 29.90 4.89 -3.63
C LYS A 250 30.27 6.29 -4.16
N ASP A 251 31.02 6.36 -5.25
CA ASP A 251 31.69 7.58 -5.67
C ASP A 251 30.83 8.50 -6.56
N VAL A 252 29.59 8.10 -6.85
CA VAL A 252 28.63 8.85 -7.66
C VAL A 252 27.81 9.85 -6.83
N ASP A 253 27.31 10.89 -7.49
CA ASP A 253 26.64 12.03 -6.84
C ASP A 253 25.45 11.60 -5.97
N ALA A 254 24.63 10.66 -6.46
CA ALA A 254 23.45 10.19 -5.74
C ALA A 254 23.80 9.58 -4.37
N VAL A 255 24.89 8.82 -4.29
CA VAL A 255 25.31 8.17 -3.04
C VAL A 255 25.93 9.20 -2.10
N LYS A 256 26.84 10.04 -2.61
CA LYS A 256 27.50 11.10 -1.84
C LYS A 256 26.50 12.08 -1.21
N ASN A 257 25.45 12.42 -1.94
CA ASN A 257 24.43 13.38 -1.51
C ASN A 257 23.19 12.73 -0.87
N GLY A 258 23.19 11.41 -0.66
CA GLY A 258 22.08 10.69 -0.04
C GLY A 258 20.76 10.71 -0.84
N LYS A 259 20.80 10.93 -2.16
CA LYS A 259 19.62 11.00 -3.04
C LYS A 259 19.22 9.61 -3.53
N ILE A 260 18.90 8.73 -2.57
CA ILE A 260 18.49 7.34 -2.78
C ILE A 260 17.11 7.14 -2.18
N PHE A 261 16.11 6.88 -3.04
CA PHE A 261 14.71 6.80 -2.64
C PHE A 261 14.15 5.39 -2.85
N TYR A 262 13.25 4.97 -1.97
CA TYR A 262 12.61 3.66 -2.06
C TYR A 262 11.11 3.81 -2.14
N PHE A 263 10.52 3.15 -3.11
CA PHE A 263 9.09 3.13 -3.33
C PHE A 263 8.51 1.72 -3.14
N PRO A 264 7.21 1.61 -2.86
CA PRO A 264 6.53 0.33 -2.91
C PRO A 264 6.67 -0.32 -4.30
N CYS A 265 6.93 -1.64 -4.34
CA CYS A 265 7.09 -2.41 -5.59
C CYS A 265 5.87 -2.26 -6.51
N GLU A 266 4.69 -2.04 -5.94
CA GLU A 266 3.47 -1.83 -6.70
C GLU A 266 3.42 -0.53 -7.52
N LEU A 267 4.30 0.44 -7.24
CA LEU A 267 4.46 1.65 -8.05
C LEU A 267 5.59 1.52 -9.08
N THR A 268 6.65 0.77 -8.77
CA THR A 268 7.87 0.73 -9.59
C THR A 268 7.97 -0.49 -10.51
N CYS A 269 7.47 -1.66 -10.09
CA CYS A 269 7.68 -2.93 -10.80
C CYS A 269 6.60 -3.24 -11.84
N ARG A 270 5.55 -2.43 -11.96
CA ARG A 270 4.40 -2.72 -12.82
C ARG A 270 3.91 -1.45 -13.52
N ALA A 271 3.61 -1.56 -14.81
CA ALA A 271 2.79 -0.57 -15.52
C ALA A 271 1.32 -0.95 -15.31
N SER A 272 0.57 -0.06 -14.63
CA SER A 272 -0.81 -0.31 -14.23
C SER A 272 -1.52 1.03 -13.94
N THR A 273 -2.58 1.01 -13.13
CA THR A 273 -3.48 2.15 -12.92
C THR A 273 -2.85 3.37 -12.26
N ARG A 274 -1.71 3.19 -11.57
CA ARG A 274 -0.99 4.26 -10.84
C ARG A 274 0.24 4.79 -11.55
N ALA A 275 0.37 4.57 -12.86
CA ALA A 275 1.51 5.04 -13.67
C ALA A 275 1.76 6.56 -13.53
N GLY A 276 0.74 7.38 -13.80
CA GLY A 276 0.86 8.84 -13.71
C GLY A 276 1.11 9.33 -12.28
N TYR A 277 0.47 8.69 -11.31
CA TYR A 277 0.73 8.96 -9.89
C TYR A 277 2.20 8.70 -9.53
N PHE A 278 2.78 7.55 -9.90
CA PHE A 278 4.19 7.26 -9.64
C PHE A 278 5.13 8.26 -10.31
N VAL A 279 4.89 8.58 -11.59
CA VAL A 279 5.67 9.60 -12.32
C VAL A 279 5.64 10.94 -11.59
N SER A 280 4.48 11.35 -11.06
CA SER A 280 4.37 12.60 -10.29
C SER A 280 5.16 12.57 -8.97
N CYS A 281 5.15 11.44 -8.24
CA CYS A 281 5.97 11.28 -7.04
C CYS A 281 7.47 11.26 -7.36
N LEU A 282 7.86 10.64 -8.46
CA LEU A 282 9.26 10.62 -8.88
C LEU A 282 9.73 12.03 -9.27
N ALA A 283 8.93 12.76 -10.05
CA ALA A 283 9.25 14.12 -10.48
C ALA A 283 9.41 15.07 -9.28
N SER A 284 8.52 15.00 -8.29
CA SER A 284 8.58 15.86 -7.11
C SER A 284 9.79 15.59 -6.22
N LEU A 285 10.33 14.36 -6.21
CA LEU A 285 11.58 14.05 -5.51
C LEU A 285 12.82 14.48 -6.30
N ILE A 286 12.77 14.45 -7.63
CA ILE A 286 13.88 14.91 -8.48
C ILE A 286 14.03 16.43 -8.37
N TYR A 287 12.89 17.15 -8.32
CA TYR A 287 12.83 18.61 -8.43
C TYR A 287 12.07 19.27 -7.28
N GLU A 288 12.37 18.85 -6.04
CA GLU A 288 11.68 19.31 -4.83
C GLU A 288 11.61 20.84 -4.71
N GLU A 289 12.74 21.53 -4.93
CA GLU A 289 12.84 23.00 -4.88
C GLU A 289 11.99 23.68 -5.98
N GLU A 290 12.00 23.14 -7.19
CA GLU A 290 11.19 23.65 -8.30
C GLU A 290 9.69 23.44 -8.07
N PHE A 291 9.32 22.38 -7.33
CA PHE A 291 7.92 22.07 -7.03
C PHE A 291 7.39 22.89 -5.84
N GLU A 292 8.27 23.33 -4.93
CA GLU A 292 7.96 24.31 -3.88
C GLU A 292 7.77 25.72 -4.46
N ASN A 293 8.55 26.10 -5.49
CA ASN A 293 8.53 27.44 -6.05
C ASN A 293 7.16 27.81 -6.65
N LYS A 294 6.54 28.86 -6.11
CA LYS A 294 5.24 29.38 -6.56
C LYS A 294 5.24 29.85 -8.02
N GLU A 295 6.37 30.35 -8.54
CA GLU A 295 6.49 30.77 -9.96
C GLU A 295 6.39 29.56 -10.91
N ASN A 296 6.75 28.38 -10.42
CA ASN A 296 6.68 27.11 -11.14
C ASN A 296 5.37 26.36 -10.94
N GLN A 297 4.45 26.89 -10.14
CA GLN A 297 3.10 26.36 -10.01
C GLN A 297 2.35 26.49 -11.35
N VAL A 298 1.55 25.48 -11.68
CA VAL A 298 0.80 25.36 -12.95
C VAL A 298 -0.70 25.43 -12.68
N ILE A 299 -1.16 24.82 -11.59
CA ILE A 299 -2.55 24.81 -11.14
C ILE A 299 -2.62 25.67 -9.88
N GLU A 300 -3.37 26.76 -9.92
CA GLU A 300 -3.58 27.62 -8.75
C GLU A 300 -4.24 26.86 -7.60
N ASP A 301 -3.96 27.30 -6.38
CA ASP A 301 -4.56 26.75 -5.18
C ASP A 301 -6.06 27.07 -5.12
N HIS A 302 -6.92 26.05 -5.12
CA HIS A 302 -8.37 26.23 -5.08
C HIS A 302 -9.10 24.98 -4.60
N VAL A 303 -10.37 25.14 -4.21
CA VAL A 303 -11.28 24.03 -3.95
C VAL A 303 -11.81 23.49 -5.28
N ALA A 304 -11.54 22.22 -5.59
CA ALA A 304 -11.96 21.59 -6.83
C ALA A 304 -13.38 21.01 -6.74
N LYS A 305 -13.65 20.22 -5.68
CA LYS A 305 -14.97 19.62 -5.43
C LYS A 305 -15.14 19.28 -3.96
N SER A 306 -16.37 19.05 -3.53
CA SER A 306 -16.67 18.54 -2.18
C SER A 306 -17.61 17.34 -2.26
N VAL A 307 -17.36 16.35 -1.42
CA VAL A 307 -18.15 15.12 -1.32
C VAL A 307 -18.78 15.06 0.07
N PRO A 308 -20.12 15.12 0.21
CA PRO A 308 -20.78 15.12 1.51
C PRO A 308 -20.65 13.74 2.20
N LEU A 309 -20.53 13.76 3.53
CA LEU A 309 -20.64 12.60 4.40
C LEU A 309 -21.96 12.68 5.20
N ARG A 310 -22.43 11.55 5.76
CA ARG A 310 -23.72 11.49 6.46
C ARG A 310 -23.70 10.89 7.89
N PRO A 311 -22.74 11.20 8.79
CA PRO A 311 -23.01 11.02 10.21
C PRO A 311 -24.06 12.03 10.68
N ASN A 312 -25.01 11.58 11.50
CA ASN A 312 -26.16 12.37 11.94
C ASN A 312 -25.97 12.78 13.41
N LEU A 313 -25.59 14.04 13.66
CA LEU A 313 -25.54 14.66 14.98
C LEU A 313 -26.06 16.09 14.87
N ASP A 314 -26.98 16.47 15.75
CA ASP A 314 -27.76 17.72 15.64
C ASP A 314 -26.93 19.00 15.67
N TYR A 315 -25.71 18.92 16.18
CA TYR A 315 -24.80 20.06 16.25
C TYR A 315 -23.82 20.16 15.07
N ILE A 316 -23.87 19.22 14.13
CA ILE A 316 -23.09 19.26 12.88
C ILE A 316 -23.94 19.93 11.81
N LYS A 317 -23.46 21.06 11.31
CA LYS A 317 -24.10 21.80 10.21
C LYS A 317 -23.85 21.12 8.88
N ASN A 318 -22.59 20.74 8.64
CA ASN A 318 -22.14 20.14 7.41
C ASN A 318 -20.90 19.28 7.67
N ILE A 319 -20.76 18.20 6.92
CA ILE A 319 -19.59 17.35 6.94
C ILE A 319 -19.30 16.82 5.55
N GLN A 320 -18.05 17.00 5.10
CA GLN A 320 -17.65 16.71 3.73
C GLN A 320 -16.16 16.43 3.62
N ILE A 321 -15.78 15.69 2.59
CA ILE A 321 -14.40 15.60 2.11
C ILE A 321 -14.25 16.64 1.00
N VAL A 322 -13.46 17.67 1.25
CA VAL A 322 -13.12 18.71 0.28
C VAL A 322 -11.88 18.29 -0.48
N HIS A 323 -11.95 18.26 -1.80
CA HIS A 323 -10.79 18.07 -2.67
C HIS A 323 -10.29 19.45 -3.06
N ASN A 324 -9.05 19.77 -2.70
CA ASN A 324 -8.44 21.06 -2.99
C ASN A 324 -7.05 20.89 -3.61
N TYR A 325 -6.73 21.72 -4.60
CA TYR A 325 -5.38 21.81 -5.14
C TYR A 325 -4.51 22.64 -4.20
N LEU A 326 -3.37 22.09 -3.82
CA LEU A 326 -2.26 22.79 -3.18
C LEU A 326 -0.97 22.29 -3.81
N PHE A 327 -0.06 23.18 -4.18
CA PHE A 327 1.19 22.83 -4.86
C PHE A 327 0.96 21.95 -6.10
N ASP A 328 -0.07 22.24 -6.90
CA ASP A 328 -0.49 21.45 -8.07
C ASP A 328 -1.13 20.08 -7.79
N PHE A 329 -1.17 19.62 -6.54
CA PHE A 329 -1.66 18.29 -6.19
C PHE A 329 -2.95 18.33 -5.37
N ILE A 330 -3.81 17.35 -5.63
CA ILE A 330 -5.08 17.20 -4.92
C ILE A 330 -4.80 16.72 -3.49
N HIS A 331 -5.16 17.56 -2.54
CA HIS A 331 -5.34 17.24 -1.14
C HIS A 331 -6.80 16.90 -0.88
N LYS A 332 -7.05 16.09 0.15
CA LYS A 332 -8.40 15.68 0.54
C LYS A 332 -8.61 15.97 2.01
N THR A 333 -9.42 16.98 2.32
CA THR A 333 -9.61 17.47 3.68
C THR A 333 -11.00 17.16 4.17
N LEU A 334 -11.09 16.36 5.23
CA LEU A 334 -12.32 16.23 5.99
C LEU A 334 -12.59 17.56 6.70
N VAL A 335 -13.75 18.15 6.45
CA VAL A 335 -14.21 19.39 7.11
C VAL A 335 -15.56 19.12 7.77
N ILE A 336 -15.61 19.34 9.07
CA ILE A 336 -16.81 19.27 9.91
C ILE A 336 -17.13 20.69 10.38
N GLU A 337 -18.22 21.27 9.88
CA GLU A 337 -18.75 22.56 10.33
C GLU A 337 -19.76 22.34 11.47
N LEU A 338 -19.54 23.01 12.59
CA LEU A 338 -20.41 22.98 13.75
C LEU A 338 -21.48 24.10 13.69
N ASN A 339 -22.68 23.83 14.19
CA ASN A 339 -23.78 24.79 14.22
C ASN A 339 -23.50 26.01 15.11
N ALA A 340 -22.67 25.83 16.14
CA ALA A 340 -22.21 26.89 17.03
C ALA A 340 -20.74 26.64 17.43
N PRO A 341 -19.98 27.67 17.85
CA PRO A 341 -18.64 27.47 18.37
C PRO A 341 -18.64 26.57 19.61
N MET A 342 -17.72 25.61 19.66
CA MET A 342 -17.60 24.62 20.74
C MET A 342 -16.20 24.56 21.32
N SER A 343 -16.08 23.84 22.43
CA SER A 343 -14.78 23.42 22.96
C SER A 343 -14.32 22.13 22.28
N VAL A 344 -13.00 21.98 22.14
CA VAL A 344 -12.35 20.74 21.68
C VAL A 344 -11.11 20.48 22.52
N VAL A 345 -10.69 19.22 22.59
CA VAL A 345 -9.32 18.85 22.99
C VAL A 345 -8.65 18.20 21.78
N SER A 346 -7.52 18.77 21.35
CA SER A 346 -6.67 18.25 20.28
C SER A 346 -5.32 17.83 20.85
N THR A 347 -4.77 16.70 20.45
CA THR A 347 -3.39 16.33 20.80
C THR A 347 -2.35 17.22 20.10
N LEU A 348 -2.74 17.89 19.01
CA LEU A 348 -1.88 18.80 18.26
C LEU A 348 -1.91 20.24 18.82
N GLU A 349 -3.03 20.65 19.44
CA GLU A 349 -3.26 22.06 19.81
C GLU A 349 -3.70 22.26 21.28
N GLY A 350 -3.88 21.18 22.05
CA GLY A 350 -4.41 21.23 23.41
C GLY A 350 -5.91 21.52 23.47
N TYR A 351 -6.37 22.02 24.63
CA TYR A 351 -7.76 22.44 24.83
C TYR A 351 -8.01 23.81 24.19
N ARG A 352 -9.04 23.92 23.35
CA ARG A 352 -9.42 25.16 22.68
C ARG A 352 -10.91 25.42 22.78
N GLN A 353 -11.30 26.69 22.69
CA GLN A 353 -12.69 27.14 22.68
C GLN A 353 -12.97 28.00 21.46
N GLY A 354 -14.24 28.17 21.12
CA GLY A 354 -14.65 28.99 19.98
C GLY A 354 -14.41 28.31 18.63
N ILE A 355 -14.25 26.98 18.62
CA ILE A 355 -13.99 26.21 17.41
C ILE A 355 -15.30 25.96 16.67
N LYS A 356 -15.34 26.34 15.40
CA LYS A 356 -16.46 26.13 14.48
C LYS A 356 -16.17 25.06 13.44
N PHE A 357 -14.89 24.81 13.15
CA PHE A 357 -14.46 23.84 12.15
C PHE A 357 -13.48 22.85 12.73
N VAL A 358 -13.78 21.56 12.57
CA VAL A 358 -12.91 20.45 12.94
C VAL A 358 -12.60 19.63 11.70
N GLY A 359 -11.39 19.09 11.58
CA GLY A 359 -11.03 18.41 10.34
C GLY A 359 -9.76 17.57 10.41
N ASN A 360 -9.49 16.90 9.31
CA ASN A 360 -8.27 16.12 9.08
C ASN A 360 -7.89 16.25 7.60
N SER A 361 -6.66 16.69 7.31
CA SER A 361 -6.23 17.00 5.94
C SER A 361 -5.22 16.00 5.43
N TYR A 362 -5.56 15.28 4.34
CA TYR A 362 -4.64 14.40 3.64
C TYR A 362 -3.69 15.18 2.72
N SER A 363 -2.40 14.92 2.89
CA SER A 363 -1.32 15.42 2.03
C SER A 363 -0.76 14.28 1.18
N PRO A 364 -0.79 14.39 -0.16
CA PRO A 364 -0.31 13.33 -1.04
C PRO A 364 1.25 13.27 -1.06
N PRO A 365 1.87 12.12 -1.35
CA PRO A 365 3.33 11.95 -1.23
C PRO A 365 4.20 12.91 -2.05
N GLN A 366 3.63 13.49 -3.11
CA GLN A 366 4.30 14.46 -3.96
C GLN A 366 4.78 15.69 -3.20
N VAL A 367 4.10 16.07 -2.11
CA VAL A 367 4.38 17.30 -1.34
C VAL A 367 4.98 17.04 0.03
N TRP A 368 5.26 15.78 0.40
CA TRP A 368 5.80 15.47 1.74
C TRP A 368 7.14 16.15 2.00
N GLY A 369 8.07 16.13 1.03
CA GLY A 369 9.35 16.84 1.15
C GLY A 369 9.18 18.34 1.37
N ILE A 370 8.31 18.97 0.57
CA ILE A 370 7.94 20.38 0.70
C ILE A 370 7.41 20.68 2.11
N TYR A 371 6.49 19.85 2.62
CA TYR A 371 5.93 20.03 3.96
C TYR A 371 6.93 19.82 5.08
N HIS A 372 7.87 18.88 4.95
CA HIS A 372 8.95 18.75 5.91
C HIS A 372 9.84 20.00 5.96
N LYS A 373 10.02 20.67 4.83
CA LYS A 373 10.87 21.87 4.72
C LYS A 373 10.18 23.14 5.23
N ILE A 374 8.93 23.38 4.86
CA ILE A 374 8.20 24.60 5.25
C ILE A 374 7.56 24.51 6.65
N GLY A 375 7.35 23.29 7.15
CA GLY A 375 6.77 23.02 8.46
C GLY A 375 5.25 23.10 8.54
N LEU A 376 4.72 22.72 9.71
CA LEU A 376 3.28 22.64 9.97
C LEU A 376 2.56 23.98 9.87
N GLU A 377 3.17 25.07 10.33
CA GLU A 377 2.50 26.38 10.39
C GLU A 377 2.21 26.93 8.99
N ALA A 378 3.24 26.99 8.13
CA ALA A 378 3.10 27.46 6.75
C ALA A 378 2.16 26.56 5.92
N SER A 379 2.21 25.25 6.14
CA SER A 379 1.31 24.31 5.45
C SER A 379 -0.15 24.48 5.89
N ARG A 380 -0.38 24.69 7.19
CA ARG A 380 -1.70 25.00 7.77
C ARG A 380 -2.25 26.31 7.24
N GLU A 381 -1.46 27.38 7.24
CA GLU A 381 -1.87 28.70 6.75
C GLU A 381 -2.33 28.61 5.29
N ARG A 382 -1.54 27.96 4.44
CA ARG A 382 -1.86 27.78 3.02
C ARG A 382 -3.17 27.01 2.81
N LEU A 383 -3.40 25.92 3.57
CA LEU A 383 -4.66 25.18 3.54
C LEU A 383 -5.85 26.03 4.00
N TYR A 384 -5.71 26.75 5.12
CA TYR A 384 -6.78 27.59 5.67
C TYR A 384 -7.15 28.73 4.73
N ASN A 385 -6.19 29.32 4.03
CA ASN A 385 -6.45 30.32 3.00
C ASN A 385 -7.33 29.76 1.87
N VAL A 386 -7.01 28.58 1.35
CA VAL A 386 -7.81 27.92 0.29
C VAL A 386 -9.22 27.58 0.77
N LEU A 387 -9.35 27.11 2.01
CA LEU A 387 -10.64 26.74 2.58
C LEU A 387 -11.43 27.94 3.12
N GLN A 388 -10.85 29.15 3.11
CA GLN A 388 -11.41 30.35 3.72
C GLN A 388 -11.76 30.11 5.20
N LYS A 389 -10.75 29.70 5.97
CA LYS A 389 -10.83 29.38 7.39
C LYS A 389 -9.78 30.19 8.15
N THR A 390 -9.95 30.33 9.45
CA THR A 390 -8.97 31.00 10.30
C THR A 390 -8.56 30.07 11.42
N GLU A 391 -7.29 30.16 11.83
CA GLU A 391 -6.78 29.35 12.91
C GLU A 391 -7.60 29.53 14.19
N LYS A 392 -8.02 30.77 14.50
CA LYS A 392 -8.82 31.11 15.69
C LYS A 392 -10.05 30.22 15.90
N ASN A 393 -10.74 29.81 14.83
CA ASN A 393 -11.99 29.03 14.93
C ASN A 393 -11.90 27.64 14.28
N THR A 394 -10.70 27.17 13.93
CA THR A 394 -10.47 25.92 13.20
C THR A 394 -9.44 25.06 13.94
N SER A 395 -9.71 23.75 14.06
CA SER A 395 -8.79 22.77 14.64
C SER A 395 -8.70 21.55 13.72
N PHE A 396 -7.62 21.46 12.93
CA PHE A 396 -7.42 20.41 11.94
C PHE A 396 -6.23 19.52 12.30
N LEU A 397 -6.38 18.23 12.04
CA LEU A 397 -5.29 17.27 11.99
C LEU A 397 -4.72 17.19 10.57
N PHE A 398 -3.52 16.61 10.43
CA PHE A 398 -2.85 16.44 9.14
C PHE A 398 -2.38 14.99 9.00
N THR A 399 -2.60 14.40 7.83
CA THR A 399 -2.33 12.98 7.61
C THR A 399 -1.71 12.63 6.26
N GLY A 400 -0.86 11.61 6.25
CA GLY A 400 -0.40 10.94 5.03
C GLY A 400 -1.30 9.78 4.57
N ALA A 401 -2.34 9.44 5.33
CA ALA A 401 -3.31 8.42 4.95
C ALA A 401 -4.43 9.05 4.09
N ASP A 402 -4.78 8.40 2.98
CA ASP A 402 -5.70 8.97 1.99
C ASP A 402 -7.12 9.06 2.55
N MET A 403 -7.77 10.21 2.40
CA MET A 403 -9.13 10.44 2.91
C MET A 403 -10.20 9.57 2.22
N ASP A 404 -9.94 9.04 1.03
CA ASP A 404 -10.81 8.03 0.41
C ASP A 404 -10.91 6.75 1.26
N ASN A 405 -9.93 6.54 2.15
CA ASN A 405 -9.85 5.40 3.07
C ASN A 405 -10.36 5.74 4.48
N LEU A 406 -11.00 6.91 4.67
CA LEU A 406 -11.60 7.30 5.95
C LEU A 406 -12.56 6.20 6.45
N SER A 407 -12.40 5.82 7.71
CA SER A 407 -13.27 4.93 8.44
C SER A 407 -14.18 5.76 9.33
N VAL A 408 -15.49 5.47 9.29
CA VAL A 408 -16.48 6.14 10.15
C VAL A 408 -17.27 5.06 10.86
N LYS A 409 -17.08 4.92 12.17
CA LYS A 409 -17.80 3.94 13.00
C LYS A 409 -18.66 4.64 14.03
N LYS A 410 -19.87 4.13 14.19
CA LYS A 410 -20.85 4.58 15.18
C LYS A 410 -21.06 3.47 16.19
N GLN A 411 -21.02 3.82 17.47
CA GLN A 411 -21.45 2.96 18.57
C GLN A 411 -22.54 3.69 19.35
N ASN A 412 -23.50 2.94 19.89
CA ASN A 412 -24.60 3.51 20.65
C ASN A 412 -24.99 2.65 21.86
N PHE A 413 -25.59 3.28 22.85
CA PHE A 413 -26.25 2.63 23.98
C PHE A 413 -27.38 3.52 24.48
N LYS A 414 -28.63 3.05 24.35
CA LYS A 414 -29.83 3.87 24.56
C LYS A 414 -29.76 5.15 23.71
N ASP A 415 -29.77 6.31 24.35
CA ASP A 415 -29.66 7.63 23.76
C ASP A 415 -28.21 8.09 23.55
N MET A 416 -27.20 7.40 24.08
CA MET A 416 -25.79 7.76 23.86
C MET A 416 -25.29 7.29 22.50
N GLU A 417 -24.66 8.19 21.74
CA GLU A 417 -24.05 7.91 20.45
C GLU A 417 -22.62 8.45 20.39
N VAL A 418 -21.70 7.65 19.86
CA VAL A 418 -20.30 8.04 19.62
C VAL A 418 -19.93 7.70 18.18
N TYR A 419 -19.31 8.64 17.48
CA TYR A 419 -18.68 8.44 16.19
C TYR A 419 -17.16 8.55 16.31
N ALA A 420 -16.45 7.60 15.71
CA ALA A 420 -15.02 7.65 15.49
C ALA A 420 -14.74 7.78 13.99
N LEU A 421 -14.15 8.90 13.58
CA LEU A 421 -13.69 9.15 12.22
C LEU A 421 -12.18 8.98 12.19
N VAL A 422 -11.70 7.94 11.50
CA VAL A 422 -10.31 7.48 11.60
C VAL A 422 -9.67 7.33 10.23
N THR A 423 -8.49 7.92 10.06
CA THR A 423 -7.53 7.55 9.01
C THR A 423 -6.40 6.77 9.67
N ALA A 424 -5.85 5.74 9.00
CA ALA A 424 -4.79 4.91 9.57
C ALA A 424 -3.88 4.37 8.47
N GLY A 425 -2.56 4.44 8.64
CA GLY A 425 -1.58 3.78 7.79
C GLY A 425 -0.36 3.35 8.62
N VAL A 426 0.15 2.14 8.38
CA VAL A 426 1.08 1.46 9.30
C VAL A 426 2.27 0.80 8.62
N LYS A 427 2.43 0.95 7.29
CA LYS A 427 3.51 0.30 6.53
C LYS A 427 4.86 1.03 6.59
N SER A 428 4.87 2.33 6.89
CA SER A 428 6.06 3.19 6.75
C SER A 428 6.64 3.71 8.06
N ASN A 429 5.83 3.87 9.11
CA ASN A 429 6.21 4.54 10.35
C ASN A 429 5.52 3.97 11.60
N ALA A 430 5.06 2.71 11.54
CA ALA A 430 4.51 2.06 12.73
C ALA A 430 5.61 1.88 13.78
N VAL A 431 5.32 2.27 15.03
CA VAL A 431 6.29 2.30 16.13
C VAL A 431 5.80 1.51 17.33
N ARG A 432 6.74 0.84 18.00
CA ARG A 432 6.63 0.43 19.40
C ARG A 432 7.18 1.57 20.25
N MET A 433 6.29 2.42 20.76
CA MET A 433 6.67 3.66 21.45
C MET A 433 7.66 3.46 22.61
N SER A 434 7.62 2.31 23.27
CA SER A 434 8.50 1.98 24.41
C SER A 434 9.88 1.43 24.03
N LYS A 435 10.19 1.27 22.74
CA LYS A 435 11.41 0.59 22.27
C LYS A 435 12.06 1.28 21.07
N ASP A 436 11.27 1.74 20.12
CA ASP A 436 11.78 2.32 18.88
C ASP A 436 12.22 3.78 19.07
N THR A 437 13.15 4.22 18.22
CA THR A 437 13.62 5.61 18.21
C THR A 437 12.83 6.45 17.20
N GLY A 438 12.36 7.62 17.65
CA GLY A 438 11.70 8.59 16.80
C GLY A 438 12.71 9.44 16.01
N ASN A 439 12.78 9.22 14.69
CA ASN A 439 13.60 10.02 13.77
C ASN A 439 12.75 10.72 12.68
N PHE A 440 11.42 10.67 12.79
CA PHE A 440 10.48 11.08 11.75
C PHE A 440 9.80 12.40 12.10
N TYR A 441 9.70 13.30 11.13
CA TYR A 441 8.88 14.51 11.17
C TYR A 441 7.66 14.30 10.25
N GLU A 442 6.49 14.74 10.74
CA GLU A 442 5.11 14.70 10.20
C GLU A 442 4.90 14.62 8.67
N PRO A 443 3.83 13.96 8.15
CA PRO A 443 2.47 13.95 8.71
C PRO A 443 2.00 12.71 9.51
N GLY A 444 0.97 12.95 10.34
CA GLY A 444 0.18 11.96 11.08
C GLY A 444 -0.26 10.77 10.23
N THR A 445 -0.29 9.54 10.76
CA THR A 445 -0.81 8.41 9.97
C THR A 445 -2.01 7.72 10.61
N ILE A 446 -2.12 7.68 11.95
CA ILE A 446 -3.37 7.34 12.64
C ILE A 446 -3.97 8.59 13.29
N ASN A 447 -4.97 9.19 12.62
CA ASN A 447 -5.68 10.36 13.13
C ASN A 447 -7.13 10.00 13.45
N MET A 448 -7.63 10.48 14.59
CA MET A 448 -8.97 10.14 15.09
C MET A 448 -9.74 11.40 15.48
N ILE A 449 -10.96 11.56 14.98
CA ILE A 449 -11.90 12.59 15.44
C ILE A 449 -13.07 11.90 16.13
N LEU A 450 -13.29 12.23 17.39
CA LEU A 450 -14.36 11.70 18.22
C LEU A 450 -15.49 12.72 18.35
N LEU A 451 -16.69 12.30 17.99
CA LEU A 451 -17.92 13.08 18.07
C LEU A 451 -18.92 12.32 18.94
N SER A 452 -19.64 13.01 19.80
CA SER A 452 -20.65 12.42 20.68
C SER A 452 -21.87 13.30 20.73
N ASN A 453 -23.06 12.71 20.75
CA ASN A 453 -24.28 13.50 20.95
C ASN A 453 -24.39 14.05 22.38
N MET A 454 -23.67 13.46 23.34
CA MET A 454 -23.61 13.91 24.73
C MET A 454 -22.64 15.08 24.91
N LYS A 455 -22.83 15.89 25.97
CA LYS A 455 -21.94 17.00 26.29
C LYS A 455 -20.80 16.54 27.21
N LEU A 456 -19.61 16.36 26.66
CA LEU A 456 -18.42 15.94 27.40
C LEU A 456 -17.82 17.12 28.17
N THR A 457 -17.62 16.97 29.48
CA THR A 457 -16.83 17.95 30.25
C THR A 457 -15.37 17.93 29.82
N LYS A 458 -14.59 18.96 30.22
CA LYS A 458 -13.13 18.99 29.97
C LYS A 458 -12.43 17.71 30.43
N ARG A 459 -12.81 17.20 31.60
CA ARG A 459 -12.32 15.93 32.15
C ARG A 459 -12.73 14.74 31.29
N ALA A 460 -13.97 14.68 30.82
CA ALA A 460 -14.43 13.60 29.96
C ALA A 460 -13.68 13.60 28.62
N MET A 461 -13.48 14.76 28.00
CA MET A 461 -12.72 14.88 26.75
C MET A 461 -11.27 14.42 26.89
N THR A 462 -10.58 14.77 27.97
CA THR A 462 -9.21 14.28 28.20
C THR A 462 -9.16 12.79 28.53
N ARG A 463 -10.16 12.25 29.25
CA ARG A 463 -10.29 10.80 29.47
C ARG A 463 -10.58 10.03 28.18
N ALA A 464 -11.35 10.61 27.26
CA ALA A 464 -11.65 10.00 25.96
C ALA A 464 -10.38 9.74 25.12
N ILE A 465 -9.39 10.63 25.19
CA ILE A 465 -8.08 10.45 24.52
C ILE A 465 -7.40 9.16 25.00
N ILE A 466 -7.43 8.87 26.31
CA ILE A 466 -6.84 7.66 26.88
C ILE A 466 -7.57 6.42 26.36
N SER A 467 -8.90 6.39 26.46
CA SER A 467 -9.70 5.25 26.00
C SER A 467 -9.56 5.00 24.49
N ALA A 468 -9.47 6.04 23.68
CA ALA A 468 -9.18 5.92 22.25
C ALA A 468 -7.77 5.39 21.99
N THR A 469 -6.77 5.82 22.76
CA THR A 469 -5.39 5.37 22.62
C THR A 469 -5.21 3.90 22.98
N GLU A 470 -5.85 3.44 24.06
CA GLU A 470 -5.88 2.02 24.45
C GLU A 470 -6.55 1.17 23.38
N ALA A 471 -7.73 1.60 22.88
CA ALA A 471 -8.46 0.88 21.83
C ALA A 471 -7.69 0.79 20.50
N LYS A 472 -7.05 1.88 20.07
CA LYS A 472 -6.16 1.88 18.91
C LYS A 472 -5.02 0.89 19.10
N THR A 473 -4.37 0.89 20.26
CA THR A 473 -3.25 -0.01 20.56
C THR A 473 -3.70 -1.47 20.53
N ALA A 474 -4.86 -1.78 21.13
CA ALA A 474 -5.46 -3.11 21.07
C ALA A 474 -5.78 -3.55 19.63
N ALA A 475 -6.32 -2.65 18.80
CA ALA A 475 -6.59 -2.93 17.39
C ALA A 475 -5.32 -3.31 16.61
N LEU A 476 -4.22 -2.57 16.80
CA LEU A 476 -2.94 -2.87 16.16
C LEU A 476 -2.33 -4.18 16.65
N ASN A 477 -2.39 -4.43 17.96
CA ASN A 477 -1.93 -5.66 18.60
C ASN A 477 -2.69 -6.89 18.07
N ASP A 478 -4.02 -6.84 18.06
CA ASP A 478 -4.88 -7.94 17.62
C ASP A 478 -4.77 -8.22 16.12
N MET A 479 -4.41 -7.20 15.35
CA MET A 479 -4.08 -7.35 13.94
C MET A 479 -2.67 -7.88 13.72
N ASP A 480 -1.79 -7.88 14.74
CA ASP A 480 -0.35 -8.13 14.65
C ASP A 480 0.34 -7.18 13.67
N ILE A 481 0.11 -5.88 13.84
CA ILE A 481 0.86 -4.86 13.12
C ILE A 481 2.28 -4.79 13.72
N ARG A 482 3.29 -5.03 12.89
CA ARG A 482 4.70 -5.03 13.32
C ARG A 482 5.26 -3.61 13.32
N SER A 483 6.20 -3.35 14.24
CA SER A 483 7.02 -2.14 14.17
C SER A 483 7.76 -2.08 12.84
N THR A 484 7.81 -0.90 12.23
CA THR A 484 8.62 -0.68 11.01
C THR A 484 10.12 -0.66 11.32
N TYR A 485 10.52 -0.53 12.58
CA TYR A 485 11.91 -0.41 13.00
C TYR A 485 12.45 -1.73 13.55
N THR A 486 11.66 -2.40 14.39
CA THR A 486 12.03 -3.66 15.07
C THR A 486 11.04 -4.80 14.73
N SER A 487 10.74 -4.95 13.44
CA SER A 487 9.67 -5.83 12.91
C SER A 487 9.78 -7.29 13.34
N LEU A 488 10.99 -7.80 13.56
CA LEU A 488 11.24 -9.18 13.98
C LEU A 488 10.74 -9.45 15.41
N VAL A 489 10.74 -8.45 16.29
CA VAL A 489 10.55 -8.65 17.74
C VAL A 489 9.34 -7.90 18.28
N ASN A 490 9.07 -6.68 17.81
CA ASN A 490 8.02 -5.83 18.39
C ASN A 490 6.81 -5.64 17.49
N GLN A 491 5.63 -5.73 18.10
CA GLN A 491 4.37 -5.19 17.58
C GLN A 491 4.31 -3.68 17.81
N ALA A 492 3.65 -2.97 16.89
CA ALA A 492 3.46 -1.54 16.98
C ALA A 492 2.32 -1.18 17.95
N THR A 493 2.48 -0.06 18.66
CA THR A 493 1.46 0.51 19.56
C THR A 493 0.75 1.73 18.93
N GLY A 494 1.24 2.20 17.79
CA GLY A 494 0.74 3.37 17.09
C GLY A 494 1.63 3.71 15.90
N THR A 495 1.46 4.92 15.39
CA THR A 495 2.44 5.58 14.52
C THR A 495 3.09 6.71 15.31
N GLY A 496 4.33 7.07 14.96
CA GLY A 496 5.05 8.14 15.67
C GLY A 496 4.37 9.52 15.62
N THR A 497 3.25 9.63 14.91
CA THR A 497 2.55 10.87 14.57
C THR A 497 1.03 10.78 14.83
N ASP A 498 0.59 9.87 15.70
CA ASP A 498 -0.83 9.69 16.02
C ASP A 498 -1.48 10.95 16.61
N ASN A 499 -2.66 11.34 16.13
CA ASN A 499 -3.37 12.51 16.64
C ASN A 499 -4.87 12.28 16.90
N ILE A 500 -5.43 12.98 17.88
CA ILE A 500 -6.82 12.84 18.30
C ILE A 500 -7.45 14.22 18.52
N ILE A 501 -8.66 14.42 18.00
CA ILE A 501 -9.56 15.51 18.40
C ILE A 501 -10.80 14.93 19.07
N VAL A 502 -11.20 15.51 20.20
CA VAL A 502 -12.48 15.22 20.86
C VAL A 502 -13.31 16.50 20.91
N VAL A 503 -14.53 16.45 20.37
CA VAL A 503 -15.48 17.59 20.34
C VAL A 503 -16.44 17.51 21.52
N GLU A 504 -16.75 18.66 22.13
CA GLU A 504 -17.58 18.78 23.34
C GLU A 504 -18.98 18.16 23.21
N GLY A 505 -19.67 18.32 22.08
CA GLY A 505 -21.07 17.89 21.92
C GLY A 505 -22.07 18.78 22.69
N THR A 506 -23.37 18.45 22.63
CA THR A 506 -24.44 19.35 23.11
C THR A 506 -25.53 18.72 23.99
N GLY A 507 -25.58 17.40 24.11
CA GLY A 507 -26.62 16.68 24.86
C GLY A 507 -26.38 16.65 26.38
N THR A 508 -26.83 15.56 27.01
CA THR A 508 -26.70 15.36 28.46
C THR A 508 -25.23 15.43 28.90
N PRO A 509 -24.89 16.18 29.96
CA PRO A 509 -23.52 16.26 30.46
C PRO A 509 -22.96 14.90 30.89
N ILE A 510 -21.73 14.59 30.46
CA ILE A 510 -20.97 13.40 30.84
C ILE A 510 -19.62 13.83 31.40
N GLU A 511 -19.33 13.41 32.61
CA GLU A 511 -18.11 13.81 33.32
C GLU A 511 -16.94 12.84 33.19
N ASN A 512 -17.19 11.62 32.70
CA ASN A 512 -16.20 10.56 32.60
C ASN A 512 -16.35 9.77 31.30
N ALA A 513 -15.21 9.49 30.68
CA ALA A 513 -15.09 8.68 29.47
C ALA A 513 -14.00 7.60 29.59
N GLY A 514 -13.66 7.18 30.82
CA GLY A 514 -12.74 6.05 31.06
C GLY A 514 -13.40 4.67 30.90
N GLY A 515 -12.60 3.60 30.95
CA GLY A 515 -13.05 2.22 30.64
C GLY A 515 -14.19 1.66 31.50
N HIS A 516 -14.42 2.17 32.72
CA HIS A 516 -15.57 1.77 33.55
C HIS A 516 -16.86 2.56 33.26
N SER A 517 -16.80 3.55 32.37
CA SER A 517 -17.96 4.36 31.97
C SER A 517 -18.52 3.85 30.64
N LYS A 518 -19.84 3.99 30.46
CA LYS A 518 -20.48 3.64 29.19
C LYS A 518 -19.93 4.46 28.01
N MET A 519 -19.67 5.76 28.23
CA MET A 519 -19.05 6.62 27.22
C MET A 519 -17.67 6.11 26.79
N GLY A 520 -16.82 5.74 27.74
CA GLY A 520 -15.50 5.17 27.46
C GLY A 520 -15.56 3.83 26.73
N GLU A 521 -16.50 2.95 27.09
CA GLU A 521 -16.76 1.70 26.36
C GLU A 521 -17.14 1.95 24.90
N LEU A 522 -18.08 2.87 24.64
CA LEU A 522 -18.53 3.20 23.28
C LEU A 522 -17.40 3.82 22.44
N ILE A 523 -16.61 4.72 23.02
CA ILE A 523 -15.40 5.27 22.39
C ILE A 523 -14.43 4.15 22.04
N GLY A 524 -14.13 3.27 23.01
CA GLY A 524 -13.21 2.16 22.82
C GLY A 524 -13.62 1.24 21.67
N LYS A 525 -14.90 0.82 21.64
CA LYS A 525 -15.45 -0.02 20.57
C LYS A 525 -15.40 0.68 19.21
N ALA A 526 -15.83 1.94 19.14
CA ALA A 526 -15.87 2.70 17.89
C ALA A 526 -14.47 2.87 17.31
N VAL A 527 -13.50 3.24 18.16
CA VAL A 527 -12.11 3.43 17.76
C VAL A 527 -11.46 2.12 17.34
N TYR A 528 -11.64 1.04 18.10
CA TYR A 528 -11.09 -0.28 17.77
C TYR A 528 -11.52 -0.73 16.37
N GLU A 529 -12.83 -0.72 16.09
CA GLU A 529 -13.36 -1.08 14.78
C GLU A 529 -12.92 -0.11 13.67
N ALA A 530 -12.87 1.20 13.99
CA ALA A 530 -12.53 2.21 13.00
C ALA A 530 -11.07 2.11 12.55
N VAL A 531 -10.15 1.87 13.49
CA VAL A 531 -8.71 1.66 13.23
C VAL A 531 -8.52 0.41 12.37
N GLN A 532 -9.16 -0.72 12.71
CA GLN A 532 -9.04 -1.95 11.91
C GLN A 532 -9.51 -1.74 10.46
N GLU A 533 -10.66 -1.08 10.26
CA GLU A 533 -11.16 -0.77 8.92
C GLU A 533 -10.24 0.21 8.17
N ALA A 534 -9.74 1.25 8.84
CA ALA A 534 -8.85 2.23 8.22
C ALA A 534 -7.53 1.59 7.78
N VAL A 535 -6.93 0.73 8.61
CA VAL A 535 -5.72 -0.04 8.26
C VAL A 535 -5.99 -0.98 7.08
N TYR A 536 -7.15 -1.63 7.03
CA TYR A 536 -7.55 -2.44 5.88
C TYR A 536 -7.67 -1.59 4.61
N LYS A 537 -8.44 -0.50 4.63
CA LYS A 537 -8.64 0.38 3.47
C LYS A 537 -7.32 0.98 2.96
N GLN A 538 -6.45 1.43 3.86
CA GLN A 538 -5.19 2.10 3.48
C GLN A 538 -4.09 1.11 3.07
N ASN A 539 -3.95 -0.04 3.75
CA ASN A 539 -2.79 -0.91 3.57
C ASN A 539 -3.12 -2.33 3.09
N GLY A 540 -4.40 -2.71 3.02
CA GLY A 540 -4.83 -4.07 2.68
C GLY A 540 -4.49 -5.12 3.75
N LEU A 541 -4.18 -4.68 4.97
CA LEU A 541 -3.83 -5.58 6.07
C LEU A 541 -5.11 -6.03 6.80
N ILE A 542 -5.19 -7.34 7.01
CA ILE A 542 -6.27 -8.00 7.75
C ILE A 542 -5.65 -8.87 8.85
N LYS A 543 -6.44 -9.26 9.85
CA LYS A 543 -5.96 -10.13 10.94
C LYS A 543 -5.45 -11.47 10.42
N LYS A 544 -6.21 -12.14 9.55
CA LYS A 544 -5.86 -13.44 8.95
C LYS A 544 -5.06 -13.22 7.65
N ARG A 545 -3.74 -13.31 7.74
CA ARG A 545 -2.82 -13.18 6.60
C ARG A 545 -2.21 -14.53 6.26
N ASP A 546 -1.90 -14.75 5.00
CA ASP A 546 -1.08 -15.88 4.58
C ASP A 546 0.37 -15.72 5.07
N ILE A 547 1.11 -16.83 5.08
CA ILE A 547 2.49 -16.87 5.58
C ILE A 547 3.41 -15.90 4.84
N PHE A 548 3.25 -15.70 3.54
CA PHE A 548 4.08 -14.77 2.75
C PHE A 548 3.90 -13.33 3.20
N LYS A 549 2.67 -12.92 3.52
CA LYS A 549 2.40 -11.61 4.12
C LYS A 549 3.01 -11.49 5.52
N ARG A 550 2.89 -12.53 6.37
CA ARG A 550 3.52 -12.54 7.71
C ARG A 550 5.03 -12.39 7.65
N LEU A 551 5.69 -13.08 6.72
CA LEU A 551 7.12 -12.95 6.47
C LEU A 551 7.46 -11.50 6.05
N LYS A 552 6.69 -10.93 5.13
CA LYS A 552 6.86 -9.55 4.68
C LYS A 552 6.70 -8.54 5.82
N ASP A 553 5.72 -8.73 6.70
CA ASP A 553 5.49 -7.87 7.87
C ASP A 553 6.69 -7.87 8.82
N ARG A 554 7.41 -9.00 8.89
CA ARG A 554 8.64 -9.18 9.68
C ARG A 554 9.92 -8.81 8.93
N LYS A 555 9.82 -8.42 7.65
CA LYS A 555 10.95 -8.16 6.72
C LYS A 555 11.84 -9.38 6.46
N ILE A 556 11.25 -10.57 6.49
CA ILE A 556 11.94 -11.81 6.14
C ILE A 556 11.71 -12.08 4.65
N SER A 557 12.79 -12.06 3.86
CA SER A 557 12.73 -12.35 2.43
C SER A 557 13.06 -13.81 2.15
N LEU A 558 12.22 -14.52 1.39
CA LEU A 558 12.52 -15.89 0.95
C LEU A 558 13.83 -15.95 0.17
N SER A 559 14.08 -15.00 -0.73
CA SER A 559 15.35 -14.95 -1.46
C SER A 559 16.53 -14.65 -0.54
N GLY A 560 16.31 -13.88 0.54
CA GLY A 560 17.33 -13.62 1.56
C GLY A 560 17.74 -14.91 2.27
N LEU A 561 16.75 -15.68 2.73
CA LEU A 561 16.97 -16.99 3.38
C LEU A 561 17.77 -17.95 2.49
N ILE A 562 17.46 -18.00 1.18
CA ILE A 562 18.19 -18.87 0.23
C ILE A 562 19.55 -18.29 -0.16
N THR A 563 19.72 -16.97 -0.24
CA THR A 563 21.01 -16.38 -0.64
C THR A 563 22.09 -16.65 0.40
N GLU A 564 21.72 -16.61 1.67
CA GLU A 564 22.56 -16.93 2.83
C GLU A 564 22.79 -18.45 2.98
N CYS A 565 22.16 -19.27 2.14
CA CYS A 565 22.34 -20.71 2.14
C CYS A 565 23.70 -21.12 1.54
N LYS A 566 24.53 -21.79 2.33
CA LYS A 566 25.77 -22.51 1.96
C LYS A 566 25.48 -23.88 1.37
N CYS A 567 24.48 -23.95 0.49
CA CYS A 567 24.09 -25.18 -0.18
C CYS A 567 24.57 -25.16 -1.63
N ASP A 568 24.98 -26.33 -2.14
CA ASP A 568 25.44 -26.50 -3.54
C ASP A 568 24.29 -26.55 -4.57
N ALA A 569 23.04 -26.41 -4.11
CA ALA A 569 21.85 -26.49 -4.96
C ALA A 569 21.55 -25.16 -5.68
N ASP A 570 20.85 -25.25 -6.81
CA ASP A 570 20.43 -24.06 -7.55
C ASP A 570 19.50 -23.19 -6.68
N LYS A 571 19.92 -21.94 -6.46
CA LYS A 571 19.21 -21.01 -5.57
C LYS A 571 17.79 -20.68 -6.06
N SER A 572 17.56 -20.69 -7.37
CA SER A 572 16.23 -20.44 -7.93
C SER A 572 15.30 -21.63 -7.69
N GLU A 573 15.80 -22.85 -7.86
CA GLU A 573 15.06 -24.08 -7.59
C GLU A 573 14.73 -24.20 -6.10
N MET A 574 15.69 -23.93 -5.22
CA MET A 574 15.44 -23.92 -3.78
C MET A 574 14.42 -22.87 -3.35
N ALA A 575 14.47 -21.66 -3.93
CA ALA A 575 13.47 -20.63 -3.63
C ALA A 575 12.07 -21.08 -4.07
N ALA A 576 11.94 -21.74 -5.23
CA ALA A 576 10.68 -22.29 -5.70
C ALA A 576 10.17 -23.44 -4.82
N ALA A 577 11.06 -24.33 -4.36
CA ALA A 577 10.72 -25.43 -3.48
C ALA A 577 10.28 -24.92 -2.09
N LEU A 578 10.97 -23.91 -1.53
CA LEU A 578 10.59 -23.28 -0.27
C LEU A 578 9.19 -22.66 -0.40
N GLU A 579 8.95 -21.96 -1.50
CA GLU A 579 7.64 -21.39 -1.79
C GLU A 579 6.55 -22.45 -1.85
N ALA A 580 6.81 -23.59 -2.50
CA ALA A 580 5.89 -24.71 -2.58
C ALA A 580 5.57 -25.32 -1.21
N ILE A 581 6.58 -25.48 -0.33
CA ILE A 581 6.39 -25.92 1.05
C ILE A 581 5.53 -24.92 1.84
N LEU A 582 5.81 -23.62 1.71
CA LEU A 582 5.04 -22.58 2.41
C LEU A 582 3.62 -22.40 1.88
N LEU A 583 3.32 -22.94 0.70
CA LEU A 583 1.97 -23.04 0.19
C LEU A 583 1.17 -24.18 0.88
N ASP A 584 1.83 -25.14 1.51
CA ASP A 584 1.18 -26.16 2.32
C ASP A 584 0.79 -25.59 3.69
N GLN A 585 -0.45 -25.86 4.09
CA GLN A 585 -0.99 -25.35 5.35
C GLN A 585 -0.26 -25.94 6.57
N ARG A 586 0.25 -27.17 6.50
CA ARG A 586 1.01 -27.81 7.59
C ARG A 586 2.23 -26.99 7.98
N TYR A 587 3.07 -26.64 6.99
CA TYR A 587 4.31 -25.92 7.23
C TYR A 587 4.10 -24.42 7.44
N ALA A 588 3.10 -23.83 6.78
CA ALA A 588 2.69 -22.46 7.05
C ALA A 588 2.25 -22.28 8.51
N SER A 589 1.41 -23.18 9.04
CA SER A 589 0.95 -23.11 10.43
C SER A 589 2.07 -23.37 11.45
N PHE A 590 3.05 -24.23 11.11
CA PHE A 590 4.26 -24.37 11.93
C PHE A 590 5.03 -23.06 12.07
N LEU A 591 5.28 -22.35 10.95
CA LEU A 591 5.94 -21.04 11.01
C LEU A 591 5.11 -19.97 11.72
N GLU A 592 3.79 -19.97 11.56
CA GLU A 592 2.93 -19.05 12.30
C GLU A 592 3.03 -19.27 13.83
N ALA A 593 3.10 -20.53 14.27
CA ALA A 593 3.35 -20.86 15.67
C ALA A 593 4.75 -20.41 16.12
N ALA A 594 5.77 -20.63 15.28
CA ALA A 594 7.13 -20.16 15.54
C ALA A 594 7.22 -18.65 15.73
N PHE A 595 6.43 -17.84 15.00
CA PHE A 595 6.37 -16.39 15.22
C PHE A 595 5.85 -16.01 16.61
N ALA A 596 4.81 -16.68 17.10
CA ALA A 596 4.26 -16.41 18.43
C ALA A 596 5.24 -16.83 19.54
N ILE A 597 5.86 -18.01 19.40
CA ILE A 597 6.88 -18.50 20.32
C ILE A 597 8.09 -17.57 20.32
N SER A 598 8.52 -17.10 19.15
CA SER A 598 9.62 -16.14 19.03
C SER A 598 9.31 -14.84 19.74
N ASP A 599 8.12 -14.25 19.51
CA ASP A 599 7.75 -13.00 20.17
C ASP A 599 7.72 -13.15 21.71
N HIS A 600 7.27 -14.31 22.24
CA HIS A 600 7.25 -14.57 23.69
C HIS A 600 8.62 -14.91 24.28
N TYR A 601 9.48 -15.62 23.54
CA TYR A 601 10.85 -15.92 23.95
C TYR A 601 11.69 -14.64 24.06
N GLU A 602 11.61 -13.77 23.05
CA GLU A 602 12.29 -12.46 23.06
C GLU A 602 11.78 -11.52 24.18
N GLN A 603 10.57 -11.78 24.70
CA GLN A 603 10.01 -11.07 25.85
C GLN A 603 10.37 -11.70 27.20
N GLY A 604 11.02 -12.87 27.22
CA GLY A 604 11.30 -13.63 28.44
C GLY A 604 10.06 -14.30 29.04
N LEU A 605 8.97 -14.46 28.27
CA LEU A 605 7.76 -15.18 28.71
C LEU A 605 7.88 -16.70 28.47
N ILE A 606 8.80 -17.10 27.59
CA ILE A 606 9.21 -18.49 27.36
C ILE A 606 10.73 -18.52 27.57
N GLU A 607 11.21 -19.46 28.38
CA GLU A 607 12.65 -19.61 28.67
C GLU A 607 13.22 -20.93 28.11
N ASP A 608 12.45 -22.02 28.15
CA ASP A 608 12.87 -23.33 27.64
C ASP A 608 12.30 -23.62 26.24
N LEU A 609 13.20 -23.81 25.28
CA LEU A 609 12.89 -24.14 23.88
C LEU A 609 12.99 -25.64 23.57
N SER A 610 13.20 -26.52 24.56
CA SER A 610 13.39 -27.97 24.38
C SER A 610 12.26 -28.62 23.59
N PHE A 611 10.99 -28.32 23.93
CA PHE A 611 9.83 -28.85 23.20
C PHE A 611 9.74 -28.29 21.78
N PHE A 612 10.02 -27.00 21.60
CA PHE A 612 10.01 -26.38 20.27
C PHE A 612 11.10 -26.97 19.37
N LYS A 613 12.28 -27.29 19.93
CA LYS A 613 13.36 -28.00 19.24
C LYS A 613 12.91 -29.37 18.76
N ALA A 614 12.28 -30.17 19.62
CA ALA A 614 11.75 -31.47 19.23
C ALA A 614 10.71 -31.37 18.10
N TRP A 615 9.85 -30.34 18.13
CA TRP A 615 8.92 -30.09 17.03
C TRP A 615 9.64 -29.70 15.72
N CYS A 616 10.69 -28.89 15.80
CA CYS A 616 11.54 -28.58 14.64
C CYS A 616 12.17 -29.85 14.05
N ASP A 617 12.65 -30.78 14.88
CA ASP A 617 13.21 -32.05 14.41
C ASP A 617 12.16 -32.90 13.66
N LEU A 618 10.93 -33.00 14.18
CA LEU A 618 9.82 -33.69 13.52
C LEU A 618 9.46 -33.08 12.16
N VAL A 619 9.37 -31.75 12.07
CA VAL A 619 9.06 -31.07 10.80
C VAL A 619 10.16 -31.31 9.75
N ARG A 620 11.43 -31.32 10.18
CA ARG A 620 12.55 -31.64 9.30
C ARG A 620 12.42 -33.06 8.76
N GLU A 621 12.13 -34.04 9.62
CA GLU A 621 11.95 -35.44 9.23
C GLU A 621 10.74 -35.63 8.30
N GLU A 622 9.62 -34.94 8.56
CA GLU A 622 8.43 -34.92 7.69
C GLU A 622 8.77 -34.47 6.26
N ILE A 623 9.60 -33.44 6.11
CA ILE A 623 10.00 -32.92 4.79
C ILE A 623 11.06 -33.81 4.13
N ALA A 624 12.05 -34.30 4.89
CA ALA A 624 13.17 -35.09 4.38
C ALA A 624 12.78 -36.49 3.89
N GLY A 625 11.73 -37.09 4.44
CA GLY A 625 11.39 -38.49 4.16
C GLY A 625 12.36 -39.50 4.81
N PRO A 626 12.25 -40.80 4.50
CA PRO A 626 13.01 -41.84 5.18
C PRO A 626 14.52 -41.79 4.83
N GLN A 627 15.34 -41.44 5.85
CA GLN A 627 16.81 -41.36 5.89
C GLN A 627 17.48 -40.02 5.48
N PRO A 628 17.54 -39.03 6.40
CA PRO A 628 18.38 -37.84 6.19
C PRO A 628 19.84 -38.13 6.59
N GLU A 629 20.71 -38.48 5.63
CA GLU A 629 22.14 -38.71 5.93
C GLU A 629 22.97 -37.43 6.10
N LYS A 630 22.41 -36.23 5.85
CA LYS A 630 23.18 -34.97 5.93
C LYS A 630 22.37 -33.82 6.54
N THR A 631 22.66 -33.52 7.81
CA THR A 631 22.39 -32.20 8.40
C THR A 631 23.53 -31.27 8.01
N GLN A 632 23.25 -30.22 7.24
CA GLN A 632 24.16 -29.09 7.07
C GLN A 632 23.54 -27.89 7.78
N ASN A 633 24.30 -26.99 8.41
CA ASN A 633 23.73 -25.70 8.81
C ASN A 633 23.64 -24.87 7.54
N PRO A 634 22.51 -24.86 6.80
CA PRO A 634 22.51 -24.38 5.45
C PRO A 634 22.63 -22.87 5.49
N VAL A 635 22.15 -22.17 6.53
CA VAL A 635 22.00 -20.72 6.49
C VAL A 635 22.69 -20.02 7.67
N SER A 636 23.36 -18.90 7.36
CA SER A 636 23.85 -17.97 8.38
C SER A 636 22.72 -17.03 8.85
N LEU A 637 21.72 -17.57 9.56
CA LEU A 637 20.56 -16.82 10.06
C LEU A 637 20.89 -15.91 11.27
N GLU A 638 22.08 -15.32 11.33
CA GLU A 638 22.56 -14.53 12.47
C GLU A 638 21.69 -13.31 12.78
N SER A 639 20.91 -12.83 11.80
CA SER A 639 20.01 -11.69 11.96
C SER A 639 18.61 -12.06 12.47
N LEU A 640 18.27 -13.36 12.53
CA LEU A 640 16.96 -13.82 13.00
C LEU A 640 16.98 -14.18 14.48
N PRO A 641 15.87 -13.97 15.21
CA PRO A 641 15.66 -14.55 16.54
C PRO A 641 15.86 -16.07 16.55
N ASP A 642 16.35 -16.61 17.66
CA ASP A 642 16.74 -18.04 17.81
C ASP A 642 15.60 -19.00 17.41
N VAL A 643 14.38 -18.71 17.85
CA VAL A 643 13.19 -19.52 17.54
C VAL A 643 12.92 -19.56 16.04
N LEU A 644 13.01 -18.41 15.35
CA LEU A 644 12.79 -18.36 13.90
C LEU A 644 13.93 -19.05 13.17
N LYS A 645 15.16 -18.88 13.63
CA LYS A 645 16.32 -19.59 13.12
C LYS A 645 16.11 -21.11 13.16
N MET A 646 15.73 -21.66 14.30
CA MET A 646 15.42 -23.09 14.44
C MET A 646 14.32 -23.56 13.48
N ALA A 647 13.26 -22.75 13.32
CA ALA A 647 12.14 -23.09 12.45
C ALA A 647 12.51 -23.12 10.96
N PHE A 648 13.24 -22.10 10.49
CA PHE A 648 13.70 -22.07 9.10
C PHE A 648 14.79 -23.10 8.84
N ASP A 649 15.72 -23.31 9.78
CA ASP A 649 16.76 -24.34 9.68
C ASP A 649 16.13 -25.73 9.54
N SER A 650 15.05 -26.01 10.27
CA SER A 650 14.28 -27.26 10.14
C SER A 650 13.72 -27.45 8.72
N ILE A 651 13.02 -26.46 8.20
CA ILE A 651 12.41 -26.52 6.85
C ILE A 651 13.49 -26.68 5.77
N LEU A 652 14.53 -25.85 5.82
CA LEU A 652 15.57 -25.82 4.79
C LEU A 652 16.43 -27.09 4.82
N ASN A 653 16.73 -27.63 5.99
CA ASN A 653 17.40 -28.93 6.09
C ASN A 653 16.54 -30.08 5.56
N GLY A 654 15.25 -30.06 5.87
CA GLY A 654 14.30 -31.04 5.34
C GLY A 654 14.31 -31.04 3.82
N MET A 655 14.22 -29.85 3.21
CA MET A 655 14.31 -29.67 1.75
C MET A 655 15.64 -30.12 1.17
N TYR A 656 16.75 -29.83 1.85
CA TYR A 656 18.08 -30.21 1.36
C TYR A 656 18.27 -31.72 1.35
N ALA A 657 17.69 -32.43 2.33
CA ALA A 657 17.75 -33.89 2.40
C ALA A 657 16.89 -34.58 1.31
N ASN A 658 15.86 -33.91 0.79
CA ASN A 658 15.03 -34.41 -0.30
C ASN A 658 14.73 -33.28 -1.33
N PRO A 659 15.60 -33.10 -2.34
CA PRO A 659 15.45 -32.02 -3.32
C PRO A 659 14.34 -32.24 -4.37
N ASN A 660 13.60 -33.36 -4.33
CA ASN A 660 12.61 -33.75 -5.34
C ASN A 660 11.18 -33.32 -5.02
#